data_AF-A0A803SQK3-F1
#
_entry.id   AF-A0A803SQK3-F1
#
_cell.length_a   1.000
_cell.length_b   1.000
_cell.length_c   1.000
_cell.angle_alpha   90.00
_cell.angle_beta   90.00
_cell.angle_gamma   90.00
#
_symmetry.space_group_name_H-M   'P 1'
#
loop_
_entity.id
_entity.type
_entity.pdbx_description
1 polymer ?
#
loop_
_entity_poly.entity_id
_entity_poly.type
_entity_poly.pdbx_seq_one_letter_code
_entity_poly.pdbx_strand_id
1 'polypeptide(L)'
;LSLCMAHLYTEIRLVSIALSSHWIEPQHMTENNIKECQKSLEFVLGWFAKPIFIDGDYPQSMKSYLSSALPEFTEAEKKFIRGTADFFALSFGATLSFHLVDPDMIFQQQETLSLRQLLYWISHEYNRPPIFIVENSWFVSGITKTDGSIYMNYMKYFVSDTLKAIRYDGVPVIGYTVWSLMDGFEWLRGYNIRRGLFYVDFESQDKKLILKSSGMFYQKLIADNGFPLKPEDQPAEGTFPCNFAWGITENFLQVDTTRSQFLDPNVYLWDVHQTKKLIKIIGGVALPRKPHCVDFAAIRLQISLLKDMHITHFHFSLKWPSILPLGNMTSVNHTLLFYYECFVSELLRANVTPVVALWQPSVENQGLPLPLGGWEEQRTVEAFAEYAGFCFKKLGQHVKFWITMNEPNMMNLTYKAAHNLLKAHAKVWHLYDKKFRRTQKGKISIAFHANWVEPACPFSENDGNAAKRVLEFDIGWLAEPIFKSGDYPDLMRQWLQHKNSLGFYAPYLPYFTEEEKHLIRGSFDFLALSHYTTFLVTSEKETPKHYNDLLEIQMLVDITWVKSPNRNPVVPWGLRKLLNWVKFKYGDVPIYIIASGIDDQKDVDEDKLRMYYIENYINEALKAYILDNVNLHGYFVYSFSDRGDSRSYGLYRYLVNQYEAKPSMMHYRQIIDNNSFPGPGAPPLRCPREFILCPECNTLQPRKSLLAFIAFILFAFIVTTFMITYYSKSSPEHCIPIACCAPSSLPGGTWK
;
A
#
# COMPACT_ATOMS: atom_id res chain seq x y z
N LEU A 1 -17.31 -18.01 -63.92
CA LEU A 1 -17.73 -17.19 -62.76
C LEU A 1 -16.57 -16.45 -62.07
N SER A 2 -15.34 -16.48 -62.59
CA SER A 2 -14.16 -15.79 -62.05
C SER A 2 -13.82 -14.45 -62.75
N LEU A 3 -14.82 -13.74 -63.29
CA LEU A 3 -14.63 -12.52 -64.09
C LEU A 3 -15.65 -11.40 -63.78
N CYS A 4 -16.35 -11.44 -62.64
CA CYS A 4 -17.41 -10.48 -62.29
C CYS A 4 -17.27 -9.85 -60.89
N MET A 5 -16.06 -9.57 -60.40
CA MET A 5 -15.84 -8.72 -59.22
C MET A 5 -14.72 -7.69 -59.44
N ALA A 6 -14.63 -7.17 -60.66
CA ALA A 6 -13.73 -6.07 -61.02
C ALA A 6 -14.54 -4.92 -61.61
N HIS A 7 -15.40 -4.28 -60.81
CA HIS A 7 -15.89 -2.92 -61.06
C HIS A 7 -16.49 -2.32 -59.79
N LEU A 8 -16.09 -1.07 -59.50
CA LEU A 8 -16.54 -0.14 -58.45
C LEU A 8 -15.75 -0.13 -57.13
N TYR A 9 -14.41 -0.06 -57.20
CA TYR A 9 -13.70 0.85 -56.29
C TYR A 9 -13.45 2.15 -57.06
N THR A 10 -14.40 3.10 -57.02
CA THR A 10 -14.01 4.50 -57.17
C THR A 10 -13.00 4.77 -56.05
N GLU A 11 -11.74 5.04 -56.39
CA GLU A 11 -10.74 5.47 -55.42
C GLU A 11 -11.24 6.75 -54.74
N ILE A 12 -11.86 6.61 -53.56
CA ILE A 12 -12.14 7.74 -52.69
C ILE A 12 -10.77 8.18 -52.17
N ARG A 13 -10.16 9.15 -52.85
CA ARG A 13 -8.91 9.78 -52.45
C ARG A 13 -9.25 10.88 -51.46
N LEU A 14 -8.93 10.67 -50.19
CA LEU A 14 -9.08 11.66 -49.14
C LEU A 14 -7.85 12.58 -49.11
N VAL A 15 -8.07 13.87 -48.94
CA VAL A 15 -7.03 14.92 -48.85
C VAL A 15 -7.24 15.72 -47.57
N SER A 16 -6.12 16.05 -46.92
CA SER A 16 -6.10 16.89 -45.72
C SER A 16 -4.75 17.60 -45.60
N ILE A 17 -4.60 18.41 -44.56
CA ILE A 17 -3.37 19.13 -44.18
C ILE A 17 -2.97 18.74 -42.76
N ALA A 18 -1.71 18.37 -42.55
CA ALA A 18 -1.20 18.05 -41.23
C ALA A 18 -1.09 19.32 -40.38
N LEU A 19 -1.95 19.45 -39.38
CA LEU A 19 -1.97 20.57 -38.44
C LEU A 19 -1.45 20.12 -37.09
N SER A 20 -0.51 20.88 -36.57
CA SER A 20 0.19 20.57 -35.34
C SER A 20 -0.18 21.51 -34.21
N SER A 21 -0.24 20.99 -32.99
CA SER A 21 -0.59 21.79 -31.81
C SER A 21 0.09 21.30 -30.54
N HIS A 22 0.00 22.11 -29.50
CA HIS A 22 0.29 21.75 -28.11
C HIS A 22 -1.02 21.59 -27.32
N TRP A 23 -0.91 21.25 -26.05
CA TRP A 23 -2.04 21.35 -25.14
C TRP A 23 -1.65 22.21 -23.94
N ILE A 24 -2.63 22.95 -23.41
CA ILE A 24 -2.40 23.95 -22.39
C ILE A 24 -3.46 23.85 -21.30
N GLU A 25 -3.02 23.95 -20.05
CA GLU A 25 -3.87 23.97 -18.87
C GLU A 25 -3.75 25.33 -18.17
N PRO A 26 -4.87 25.82 -17.58
CA PRO A 26 -4.85 27.08 -16.88
C PRO A 26 -4.02 26.95 -15.59
N GLN A 27 -3.18 27.95 -15.29
CA GLN A 27 -2.41 27.94 -14.02
C GLN A 27 -3.32 27.88 -12.79
N HIS A 28 -4.47 28.55 -12.89
CA HIS A 28 -5.53 28.57 -11.89
C HIS A 28 -6.87 28.42 -12.61
N MET A 29 -7.83 27.73 -12.00
CA MET A 29 -9.18 27.53 -12.54
C MET A 29 -10.04 28.81 -12.48
N THR A 30 -9.53 29.91 -13.04
CA THR A 30 -10.25 31.18 -13.22
C THR A 30 -10.71 31.31 -14.67
N GLU A 31 -11.82 32.02 -14.89
CA GLU A 31 -12.31 32.28 -16.25
C GLU A 31 -11.28 32.98 -17.14
N ASN A 32 -10.44 33.85 -16.56
CA ASN A 32 -9.42 34.56 -17.31
C ASN A 32 -8.33 33.60 -17.83
N ASN A 33 -7.80 32.73 -16.96
CA ASN A 33 -6.80 31.74 -17.38
C ASN A 33 -7.35 30.78 -18.44
N ILE A 34 -8.63 30.40 -18.34
CA ILE A 34 -9.30 29.54 -19.33
C ILE A 34 -9.41 30.27 -20.69
N LYS A 35 -9.75 31.57 -20.70
CA LYS A 35 -9.78 32.37 -21.92
C LYS A 35 -8.39 32.49 -22.57
N GLU A 36 -7.34 32.67 -21.78
CA GLU A 36 -5.96 32.69 -22.30
C GLU A 36 -5.53 31.31 -22.84
N CYS A 37 -5.97 30.21 -22.24
CA CYS A 37 -5.77 28.86 -22.80
C CYS A 37 -6.43 28.72 -24.17
N GLN A 38 -7.70 29.13 -24.30
CA GLN A 38 -8.41 29.11 -25.58
C GLN A 38 -7.68 29.96 -26.63
N LYS A 39 -7.23 31.16 -26.25
CA LYS A 39 -6.45 32.03 -27.11
C LYS A 39 -5.15 31.37 -27.57
N SER A 40 -4.45 30.66 -26.69
CA SER A 40 -3.24 29.90 -27.04
C SER A 40 -3.51 28.86 -28.13
N LEU A 41 -4.57 28.07 -27.98
CA LEU A 41 -4.96 27.05 -28.96
C LEU A 41 -5.41 27.68 -30.29
N GLU A 42 -6.09 28.82 -30.25
CA GLU A 42 -6.49 29.56 -31.44
C GLU A 42 -5.28 30.13 -32.20
N PHE A 43 -4.26 30.64 -31.50
CA PHE A 43 -3.06 31.20 -32.13
C PHE A 43 -2.15 30.16 -32.76
N VAL A 44 -2.18 28.91 -32.28
CA VAL A 44 -1.35 27.82 -32.81
C VAL A 44 -2.14 26.94 -33.78
N LEU A 45 -3.22 26.33 -33.33
CA LEU A 45 -4.01 25.39 -34.13
C LEU A 45 -5.11 26.12 -34.92
N GLY A 46 -5.86 27.01 -34.26
CA GLY A 46 -6.96 27.75 -34.87
C GLY A 46 -6.53 28.62 -36.05
N TRP A 47 -5.28 29.08 -36.06
CA TRP A 47 -4.68 29.86 -37.15
C TRP A 47 -4.91 29.20 -38.51
N PHE A 48 -4.73 27.89 -38.59
CA PHE A 48 -4.95 27.12 -39.83
C PHE A 48 -6.24 26.31 -39.80
N ALA A 49 -6.60 25.74 -38.64
CA ALA A 49 -7.75 24.85 -38.52
C ALA A 49 -9.09 25.58 -38.73
N LYS A 50 -9.28 26.77 -38.14
CA LYS A 50 -10.56 27.47 -38.26
C LYS A 50 -10.89 27.88 -39.70
N PRO A 51 -9.97 28.49 -40.48
CA PRO A 51 -10.23 28.77 -41.89
C PRO A 51 -10.65 27.52 -42.68
N ILE A 52 -10.00 26.38 -42.42
CA ILE A 52 -10.22 25.16 -43.20
C ILE A 52 -11.52 24.45 -42.80
N PHE A 53 -11.80 24.32 -41.50
CA PHE A 53 -12.90 23.46 -41.01
C PHE A 53 -14.19 24.22 -40.70
N ILE A 54 -14.15 25.54 -40.49
CA ILE A 54 -15.32 26.31 -40.04
C ILE A 54 -15.90 27.21 -41.12
N ASP A 55 -15.27 28.35 -41.39
CA ASP A 55 -15.88 29.47 -42.13
C ASP A 55 -14.94 30.14 -43.15
N GLY A 56 -13.71 29.66 -43.32
CA GLY A 56 -12.77 30.24 -44.29
C GLY A 56 -11.94 31.39 -43.76
N ASP A 57 -12.12 31.80 -42.50
CA ASP A 57 -11.54 33.02 -41.95
C ASP A 57 -10.72 32.79 -40.68
N TYR A 58 -9.78 33.69 -40.38
CA TYR A 58 -8.93 33.58 -39.19
C TYR A 58 -9.72 33.73 -37.88
N PRO A 59 -9.24 33.14 -36.76
CA PRO A 59 -9.84 33.33 -35.44
C PRO A 59 -10.00 34.79 -35.03
N GLN A 60 -11.12 35.11 -34.37
CA GLN A 60 -11.42 36.48 -33.95
C GLN A 60 -10.40 37.01 -32.95
N SER A 61 -9.87 36.15 -32.08
CA SER A 61 -8.80 36.49 -31.14
C SER A 61 -7.55 36.99 -31.87
N MET A 62 -7.13 36.28 -32.92
CA MET A 62 -5.99 36.68 -33.75
C MET A 62 -6.25 37.99 -34.47
N LYS A 63 -7.43 38.17 -35.08
CA LYS A 63 -7.80 39.42 -35.76
C LYS A 63 -7.77 40.62 -34.81
N SER A 64 -8.28 40.44 -33.59
CA SER A 64 -8.30 41.51 -32.59
C SER A 64 -6.90 41.88 -32.11
N TYR A 65 -6.00 40.90 -32.01
CA TYR A 65 -4.66 41.08 -31.44
C TYR A 65 -3.63 41.54 -32.49
N LEU A 66 -3.70 40.98 -33.71
CA LEU A 66 -2.74 41.20 -34.80
C LEU A 66 -3.26 42.17 -35.86
N SER A 67 -4.32 42.94 -35.57
CA SER A 67 -5.13 43.74 -36.50
C SER A 67 -4.44 44.37 -37.71
N SER A 68 -3.22 44.89 -37.60
CA SER A 68 -2.48 45.51 -38.71
C SER A 68 -1.49 44.58 -39.43
N ALA A 69 -1.10 43.46 -38.82
CA ALA A 69 -0.09 42.54 -39.32
C ALA A 69 -0.70 41.27 -39.96
N LEU A 70 -1.95 40.92 -39.61
CA LEU A 70 -2.63 39.75 -40.14
C LEU A 70 -3.32 40.09 -41.47
N PRO A 71 -3.00 39.39 -42.58
CA PRO A 71 -3.69 39.59 -43.85
C PRO A 71 -5.19 39.28 -43.75
N GLU A 72 -6.00 39.95 -44.55
CA GLU A 72 -7.44 39.69 -44.65
C GLU A 72 -7.76 38.77 -45.83
N PHE A 73 -8.59 37.75 -45.62
CA PHE A 73 -9.18 36.97 -46.70
C PHE A 73 -10.37 37.70 -47.32
N THR A 74 -10.42 37.74 -48.65
CA THR A 74 -11.63 38.13 -49.39
C THR A 74 -12.72 37.07 -49.22
N GLU A 75 -13.99 37.44 -49.41
CA GLU A 75 -15.11 36.49 -49.32
C GLU A 75 -15.01 35.32 -50.30
N ALA A 76 -14.39 35.54 -51.47
CA ALA A 76 -14.12 34.48 -52.45
C ALA A 76 -13.09 33.48 -51.93
N GLU A 77 -12.01 33.96 -51.30
CA GLU A 77 -10.97 33.11 -50.69
C GLU A 77 -11.53 32.32 -49.49
N LYS A 78 -12.32 32.95 -48.62
CA LYS A 78 -12.96 32.26 -47.49
C LYS A 78 -13.78 31.06 -47.97
N LYS A 79 -14.62 31.27 -48.99
CA LYS A 79 -15.42 30.20 -49.59
C LYS A 79 -14.56 29.12 -50.28
N PHE A 80 -13.43 29.51 -50.84
CA PHE A 80 -12.49 28.59 -51.48
C PHE A 80 -11.75 27.71 -50.46
N ILE A 81 -11.38 28.26 -49.31
CA ILE A 81 -10.60 27.57 -48.26
C ILE A 81 -11.49 26.67 -47.39
N ARG A 82 -12.71 27.12 -47.07
CA ARG A 82 -13.63 26.40 -46.20
C ARG A 82 -13.97 25.02 -46.80
N GLY A 83 -13.76 23.97 -46.01
CA GLY A 83 -14.10 22.59 -46.36
C GLY A 83 -13.08 21.93 -47.29
N THR A 84 -11.84 22.41 -47.35
CA THR A 84 -10.77 21.85 -48.20
C THR A 84 -10.01 20.66 -47.56
N ALA A 85 -10.61 20.03 -46.55
CA ALA A 85 -10.05 18.84 -45.89
C ALA A 85 -11.14 17.81 -45.59
N ASP A 86 -10.92 16.56 -46.00
CA ASP A 86 -11.88 15.46 -45.81
C ASP A 86 -11.87 14.87 -44.39
N PHE A 87 -10.78 15.09 -43.67
CA PHE A 87 -10.58 14.68 -42.28
C PHE A 87 -9.60 15.63 -41.59
N PHE A 88 -9.55 15.61 -40.26
CA PHE A 88 -8.61 16.41 -39.47
C PHE A 88 -7.30 15.64 -39.27
N ALA A 89 -6.24 16.03 -39.96
CA ALA A 89 -4.91 15.43 -39.80
C ALA A 89 -4.14 16.11 -38.66
N LEU A 90 -4.03 15.44 -37.51
CA LEU A 90 -3.38 15.98 -36.31
C LEU A 90 -1.92 15.51 -36.19
N SER A 91 -1.00 16.45 -36.01
CA SER A 91 0.36 16.20 -35.51
C SER A 91 0.45 16.67 -34.05
N PHE A 92 0.89 15.77 -33.16
CA PHE A 92 1.03 16.08 -31.74
C PHE A 92 2.21 15.33 -31.13
N GLY A 93 3.15 16.05 -30.53
CA GLY A 93 4.32 15.46 -29.90
C GLY A 93 5.52 16.41 -29.87
N ALA A 94 6.72 15.84 -29.82
CA ALA A 94 7.97 16.57 -29.60
C ALA A 94 8.38 17.55 -30.72
N THR A 95 7.66 17.57 -31.84
CA THR A 95 7.91 18.50 -32.95
C THR A 95 7.61 19.94 -32.54
N LEU A 96 6.47 20.19 -31.89
CA LEU A 96 6.10 21.53 -31.41
C LEU A 96 6.09 21.64 -29.89
N SER A 97 5.49 20.67 -29.20
CA SER A 97 5.28 20.77 -27.76
C SER A 97 6.60 20.90 -26.99
N PHE A 98 6.65 21.83 -26.03
CA PHE A 98 7.80 22.17 -25.18
C PHE A 98 9.04 22.69 -25.92
N HIS A 99 8.91 23.03 -27.21
CA HIS A 99 10.09 23.30 -28.04
C HIS A 99 9.92 24.43 -29.05
N LEU A 100 9.01 24.30 -30.02
CA LEU A 100 8.87 25.27 -31.12
C LEU A 100 7.69 26.22 -30.94
N VAL A 101 6.87 26.02 -29.90
CA VAL A 101 5.81 26.98 -29.55
C VAL A 101 6.47 28.24 -29.01
N ASP A 102 6.12 29.39 -29.59
CA ASP A 102 6.55 30.69 -29.11
C ASP A 102 6.06 30.90 -27.66
N PRO A 103 6.94 31.20 -26.69
CA PRO A 103 6.55 31.42 -25.30
C PRO A 103 5.46 32.47 -25.13
N ASP A 104 5.39 33.49 -26.00
CA ASP A 104 4.35 34.53 -25.92
C ASP A 104 2.97 33.98 -26.34
N MET A 105 2.94 32.95 -27.19
CA MET A 105 1.70 32.26 -27.59
C MET A 105 1.18 31.27 -26.53
N ILE A 106 1.93 31.03 -25.46
CA ILE A 106 1.50 30.25 -24.29
C ILE A 106 0.63 31.13 -23.35
N PHE A 107 0.69 32.45 -23.48
CA PHE A 107 -0.08 33.41 -22.67
C PHE A 107 0.04 33.18 -21.15
N GLN A 108 1.26 32.86 -20.69
CA GLN A 108 1.57 32.55 -19.29
C GLN A 108 0.76 31.39 -18.70
N GLN A 109 0.21 30.50 -19.52
CA GLN A 109 -0.45 29.28 -19.04
C GLN A 109 0.54 28.11 -19.02
N GLN A 110 0.08 26.93 -18.62
CA GLN A 110 0.94 25.77 -18.44
C GLN A 110 0.79 24.79 -19.60
N GLU A 111 1.87 24.56 -20.35
CA GLU A 111 1.89 23.52 -21.38
C GLU A 111 1.91 22.11 -20.74
N THR A 112 1.09 21.20 -21.26
CA THR A 112 1.02 19.80 -20.81
C THR A 112 0.89 18.83 -22.00
N LEU A 113 1.08 17.53 -21.77
CA LEU A 113 1.09 16.50 -22.82
C LEU A 113 -0.26 15.78 -23.03
N SER A 114 -1.37 16.39 -22.63
CA SER A 114 -2.69 15.75 -22.66
C SER A 114 -3.29 15.67 -24.06
N LEU A 115 -2.98 14.59 -24.78
CA LEU A 115 -3.55 14.32 -26.09
C LEU A 115 -5.07 14.09 -26.02
N ARG A 116 -5.58 13.49 -24.93
CA ARG A 116 -7.01 13.23 -24.75
C ARG A 116 -7.82 14.53 -24.78
N GLN A 117 -7.40 15.53 -24.02
CA GLN A 117 -8.12 16.81 -23.92
C GLN A 117 -8.01 17.59 -25.24
N LEU A 118 -6.87 17.57 -25.92
CA LEU A 118 -6.72 18.16 -27.24
C LEU A 118 -7.67 17.51 -28.27
N LEU A 119 -7.73 16.18 -28.31
CA LEU A 119 -8.66 15.45 -29.19
C LEU A 119 -10.12 15.81 -28.91
N TYR A 120 -10.49 15.91 -27.62
CA TYR A 120 -11.82 16.37 -27.23
C TYR A 120 -12.10 17.80 -27.69
N TRP A 121 -11.16 18.72 -27.48
CA TRP A 121 -11.27 20.12 -27.91
C TRP A 121 -11.46 20.23 -29.42
N ILE A 122 -10.62 19.55 -30.22
CA ILE A 122 -10.75 19.51 -31.69
C ILE A 122 -12.12 19.00 -32.11
N SER A 123 -12.58 17.91 -31.48
CA SER A 123 -13.89 17.32 -31.75
C SER A 123 -15.03 18.30 -31.46
N HIS A 124 -14.91 19.10 -30.40
CA HIS A 124 -15.92 20.09 -30.02
C HIS A 124 -15.91 21.32 -30.92
N GLU A 125 -14.74 21.91 -31.14
CA GLU A 125 -14.57 23.15 -31.90
C GLU A 125 -14.89 23.00 -33.39
N TYR A 126 -14.49 21.87 -33.99
CA TYR A 126 -14.56 21.67 -35.45
C TYR A 126 -15.69 20.75 -35.90
N ASN A 127 -16.79 20.70 -35.14
CA ASN A 127 -18.00 19.95 -35.48
C ASN A 127 -17.79 18.43 -35.65
N ARG A 128 -16.98 17.82 -34.78
CA ARG A 128 -16.71 16.37 -34.71
C ARG A 128 -16.17 15.79 -36.03
N PRO A 129 -15.09 16.32 -36.60
CA PRO A 129 -14.52 15.80 -37.84
C PRO A 129 -13.86 14.44 -37.57
N PRO A 130 -13.79 13.51 -38.55
CA PRO A 130 -12.92 12.35 -38.43
C PRO A 130 -11.48 12.79 -38.19
N ILE A 131 -10.82 12.30 -37.13
CA ILE A 131 -9.45 12.71 -36.77
C ILE A 131 -8.47 11.59 -37.10
N PHE A 132 -7.44 11.90 -37.89
CA PHE A 132 -6.33 11.00 -38.14
C PHE A 132 -5.06 11.59 -37.51
N ILE A 133 -4.47 10.88 -36.55
CA ILE A 133 -3.20 11.31 -35.95
C ILE A 133 -2.09 10.92 -36.92
N VAL A 134 -1.60 11.89 -37.70
CA VAL A 134 -0.57 11.70 -38.74
C VAL A 134 0.84 11.69 -38.17
N GLU A 135 1.03 12.23 -36.97
CA GLU A 135 2.31 12.22 -36.29
C GLU A 135 2.09 12.22 -34.78
N ASN A 136 2.60 11.20 -34.09
CA ASN A 136 2.74 11.23 -32.65
C ASN A 136 3.98 10.49 -32.16
N SER A 137 4.76 11.16 -31.32
CA SER A 137 5.84 10.54 -30.54
C SER A 137 6.52 11.49 -29.56
N TRP A 138 7.41 10.90 -28.77
CA TRP A 138 8.41 11.61 -27.99
C TRP A 138 9.80 11.50 -28.62
N PHE A 139 10.86 11.81 -27.86
CA PHE A 139 12.23 11.59 -28.26
C PHE A 139 13.06 11.06 -27.10
N VAL A 140 14.20 10.46 -27.43
CA VAL A 140 15.26 10.08 -26.47
C VAL A 140 16.56 10.77 -26.86
N SER A 141 17.54 10.69 -25.98
CA SER A 141 18.87 11.24 -26.25
C SER A 141 19.53 10.58 -27.46
N GLY A 142 20.39 11.31 -28.17
CA GLY A 142 21.14 10.80 -29.32
C GLY A 142 22.09 9.65 -28.98
N ILE A 143 22.44 9.48 -27.70
CA ILE A 143 23.25 8.36 -27.19
C ILE A 143 22.43 7.09 -27.00
N THR A 144 21.10 7.19 -26.84
CA THR A 144 20.22 6.04 -26.61
C THR A 144 20.16 5.19 -27.86
N LYS A 145 20.51 3.90 -27.73
CA LYS A 145 20.58 2.97 -28.86
C LYS A 145 19.26 2.24 -29.07
N THR A 146 19.17 1.01 -28.56
CA THR A 146 18.04 0.10 -28.79
C THR A 146 17.04 0.08 -27.64
N ASP A 147 17.46 0.43 -26.42
CA ASP A 147 16.57 0.48 -25.26
C ASP A 147 15.85 1.84 -25.16
N GLY A 148 14.72 1.93 -25.85
CA GLY A 148 13.86 3.11 -25.86
C GLY A 148 12.76 3.09 -24.80
N SER A 149 13.02 2.59 -23.59
CA SER A 149 12.01 2.41 -22.53
C SER A 149 11.16 3.66 -22.25
N ILE A 150 11.79 4.83 -22.20
CA ILE A 150 11.07 6.11 -21.99
C ILE A 150 10.18 6.44 -23.19
N TYR A 151 10.70 6.33 -24.41
CA TYR A 151 9.94 6.58 -25.63
C TYR A 151 8.73 5.64 -25.74
N MET A 152 8.92 4.36 -25.38
CA MET A 152 7.84 3.37 -25.31
C MET A 152 6.76 3.76 -24.28
N ASN A 153 7.16 4.25 -23.10
CA ASN A 153 6.22 4.69 -22.06
C ASN A 153 5.38 5.90 -22.54
N TYR A 154 6.00 6.89 -23.22
CA TYR A 154 5.27 7.99 -23.85
C TYR A 154 4.33 7.53 -24.96
N MET A 155 4.77 6.60 -25.81
CA MET A 155 3.91 6.03 -26.84
C MET A 155 2.69 5.33 -26.21
N LYS A 156 2.91 4.51 -25.17
CA LYS A 156 1.83 3.84 -24.44
C LYS A 156 0.83 4.84 -23.88
N TYR A 157 1.30 5.98 -23.37
CA TYR A 157 0.46 7.06 -22.87
C TYR A 157 -0.38 7.73 -23.96
N PHE A 158 0.22 8.15 -25.06
CA PHE A 158 -0.53 8.79 -26.14
C PHE A 158 -1.58 7.86 -26.76
N VAL A 159 -1.26 6.58 -26.93
CA VAL A 159 -2.24 5.57 -27.38
C VAL A 159 -3.35 5.39 -26.33
N SER A 160 -3.00 5.31 -25.04
CA SER A 160 -3.98 5.20 -23.94
C SER A 160 -4.95 6.39 -23.93
N ASP A 161 -4.43 7.61 -24.09
CA ASP A 161 -5.23 8.83 -24.13
C ASP A 161 -6.11 8.93 -25.38
N THR A 162 -5.59 8.49 -26.53
CA THR A 162 -6.39 8.35 -27.76
C THR A 162 -7.53 7.36 -27.56
N LEU A 163 -7.27 6.21 -26.94
CA LEU A 163 -8.30 5.20 -26.67
C LEU A 163 -9.38 5.73 -25.70
N LYS A 164 -8.98 6.50 -24.68
CA LYS A 164 -9.92 7.16 -23.77
C LYS A 164 -10.79 8.19 -24.50
N ALA A 165 -10.20 8.99 -25.40
CA ALA A 165 -10.93 9.95 -26.22
C ALA A 165 -12.00 9.27 -27.09
N ILE A 166 -11.67 8.13 -27.68
CA ILE A 166 -12.62 7.32 -28.46
C ILE A 166 -13.73 6.74 -27.55
N ARG A 167 -13.36 6.11 -26.43
CA ARG A 167 -14.29 5.30 -25.62
C ARG A 167 -15.17 6.11 -24.68
N TYR A 168 -14.62 7.14 -24.04
CA TYR A 168 -15.31 7.90 -23.00
C TYR A 168 -15.80 9.26 -23.49
N ASP A 169 -15.09 9.86 -24.46
CA ASP A 169 -15.39 11.22 -24.93
C ASP A 169 -16.11 11.23 -26.30
N GLY A 170 -16.20 10.07 -26.97
CA GLY A 170 -16.90 9.91 -28.25
C GLY A 170 -16.22 10.61 -29.41
N VAL A 171 -14.90 10.83 -29.34
CA VAL A 171 -14.12 11.48 -30.40
C VAL A 171 -13.90 10.51 -31.57
N PRO A 172 -14.23 10.88 -32.82
CA PRO A 172 -14.12 9.99 -33.98
C PRO A 172 -12.67 9.94 -34.52
N VAL A 173 -11.77 9.32 -33.76
CA VAL A 173 -10.39 9.06 -34.24
C VAL A 173 -10.39 7.85 -35.17
N ILE A 174 -9.89 8.03 -36.40
CA ILE A 174 -9.91 7.05 -37.49
C ILE A 174 -8.55 6.42 -37.80
N GLY A 175 -7.45 6.94 -37.25
CA GLY A 175 -6.12 6.40 -37.48
C GLY A 175 -5.04 7.02 -36.59
N TYR A 176 -3.91 6.32 -36.48
CA TYR A 176 -2.79 6.68 -35.63
C TYR A 176 -1.45 6.34 -36.29
N THR A 177 -0.53 7.30 -36.27
CA THR A 177 0.80 7.17 -36.87
C THR A 177 1.87 7.49 -35.85
N VAL A 178 2.66 6.48 -35.48
CA VAL A 178 3.85 6.66 -34.67
C VAL A 178 4.95 7.32 -35.50
N TRP A 179 5.59 8.34 -34.94
CA TRP A 179 6.73 9.01 -35.57
C TRP A 179 8.05 8.72 -34.85
N SER A 180 9.07 8.12 -35.42
CA SER A 180 9.30 7.85 -36.83
C SER A 180 9.59 6.37 -37.03
N LEU A 181 9.61 5.95 -38.30
CA LEU A 181 10.07 4.61 -38.64
C LEU A 181 11.51 4.37 -38.15
N MET A 182 12.45 5.26 -38.47
CA MET A 182 13.87 5.10 -38.13
C MET A 182 14.46 6.40 -37.61
N ASP A 183 15.60 6.29 -36.93
CA ASP A 183 16.38 7.45 -36.52
C ASP A 183 16.93 8.20 -37.74
N GLY A 184 16.91 9.53 -37.68
CA GLY A 184 17.35 10.39 -38.77
C GLY A 184 17.82 11.76 -38.29
N PHE A 185 17.84 12.72 -39.21
CA PHE A 185 18.18 14.11 -38.93
C PHE A 185 16.96 14.84 -38.35
N GLU A 186 17.07 15.33 -37.12
CA GLU A 186 15.98 15.95 -36.34
C GLU A 186 16.02 17.48 -36.40
N TRP A 187 16.12 18.01 -37.63
CA TRP A 187 16.02 19.44 -37.94
C TRP A 187 17.03 20.29 -37.13
N LEU A 188 16.55 21.30 -36.38
CA LEU A 188 17.37 22.17 -35.54
C LEU A 188 18.15 21.40 -34.46
N ARG A 189 17.76 20.16 -34.14
CA ARG A 189 18.42 19.32 -33.13
C ARG A 189 19.49 18.42 -33.72
N GLY A 190 19.66 18.40 -35.05
CA GLY A 190 20.63 17.54 -35.72
C GLY A 190 20.44 16.06 -35.35
N TYR A 191 21.52 15.42 -34.90
CA TYR A 191 21.51 14.01 -34.47
C TYR A 191 21.59 13.84 -32.94
N ASN A 192 21.35 14.92 -32.18
CA ASN A 192 21.45 14.91 -30.71
C ASN A 192 20.24 14.25 -30.03
N ILE A 193 19.18 13.95 -30.78
CA ILE A 193 18.01 13.23 -30.31
C ILE A 193 17.63 12.14 -31.32
N ARG A 194 16.83 11.17 -30.87
CA ARG A 194 16.34 10.05 -31.69
C ARG A 194 14.84 9.84 -31.47
N ARG A 195 14.11 9.57 -32.55
CA ARG A 195 12.64 9.36 -32.55
C ARG A 195 12.20 8.06 -33.24
N GLY A 196 13.13 7.31 -33.82
CA GLY A 196 12.82 6.12 -34.61
C GLY A 196 12.46 4.90 -33.78
N LEU A 197 11.56 4.08 -34.32
CA LEU A 197 11.31 2.70 -33.87
C LEU A 197 12.47 1.75 -34.20
N PHE A 198 13.26 2.11 -35.21
CA PHE A 198 14.49 1.43 -35.57
C PHE A 198 15.69 2.33 -35.28
N TYR A 199 16.65 1.79 -34.53
CA TYR A 199 17.95 2.38 -34.31
C TYR A 199 18.76 2.33 -35.62
N VAL A 200 19.47 3.43 -35.88
CA VAL A 200 20.42 3.54 -36.98
C VAL A 200 21.76 4.02 -36.43
N ASP A 201 22.79 3.22 -36.65
CA ASP A 201 24.17 3.65 -36.44
C ASP A 201 24.62 4.48 -37.64
N PHE A 202 24.71 5.79 -37.43
CA PHE A 202 25.08 6.75 -38.48
C PHE A 202 26.57 6.66 -38.86
N GLU A 203 27.41 6.08 -38.00
CA GLU A 203 28.84 5.87 -38.26
C GLU A 203 29.08 4.60 -39.07
N SER A 204 28.16 3.63 -38.99
CA SER A 204 28.23 2.40 -39.78
C SER A 204 27.96 2.66 -41.28
N GLN A 205 28.72 1.99 -42.15
CA GLN A 205 28.48 2.05 -43.60
C GLN A 205 27.14 1.40 -44.01
N ASP A 206 26.75 0.34 -43.30
CA ASP A 206 25.55 -0.46 -43.62
C ASP A 206 24.24 0.23 -43.19
N LYS A 207 24.28 1.12 -42.18
CA LYS A 207 23.10 1.81 -41.60
C LYS A 207 21.92 0.87 -41.32
N LYS A 208 22.22 -0.32 -40.81
CA LYS A 208 21.21 -1.37 -40.57
C LYS A 208 20.14 -0.85 -39.61
N LEU A 209 18.89 -1.15 -39.94
CA LEU A 209 17.74 -0.87 -39.08
C LEU A 209 17.68 -1.93 -37.98
N ILE A 210 17.96 -1.52 -36.74
CA ILE A 210 17.88 -2.41 -35.58
C ILE A 210 16.62 -2.07 -34.79
N LEU A 211 15.70 -3.02 -34.68
CA LEU A 211 14.42 -2.81 -34.00
C LEU A 211 14.64 -2.45 -32.52
N LYS A 212 14.04 -1.34 -32.07
CA LYS A 212 14.09 -0.92 -30.65
C LYS A 212 12.97 -1.55 -29.83
N SER A 213 13.09 -1.43 -28.50
CA SER A 213 12.04 -1.79 -27.54
C SER A 213 10.67 -1.21 -27.89
N SER A 214 10.63 0.05 -28.31
CA SER A 214 9.40 0.73 -28.74
C SER A 214 8.79 0.14 -30.01
N GLY A 215 9.61 -0.31 -30.96
CA GLY A 215 9.16 -0.98 -32.17
C GLY A 215 8.53 -2.34 -31.88
N MET A 216 9.13 -3.14 -30.97
CA MET A 216 8.56 -4.40 -30.51
C MET A 216 7.21 -4.18 -29.78
N PHE A 217 7.14 -3.18 -28.91
CA PHE A 217 5.90 -2.79 -28.25
C PHE A 217 4.81 -2.40 -29.26
N TYR A 218 5.14 -1.55 -30.24
CA TYR A 218 4.18 -1.09 -31.24
C TYR A 218 3.69 -2.23 -32.14
N GLN A 219 4.57 -3.15 -32.52
CA GLN A 219 4.19 -4.36 -33.26
C GLN A 219 3.14 -5.18 -32.50
N LYS A 220 3.36 -5.39 -31.20
CA LYS A 220 2.40 -6.13 -30.36
C LYS A 220 1.08 -5.38 -30.18
N LEU A 221 1.14 -4.07 -29.96
CA LEU A 221 -0.05 -3.21 -29.84
C LEU A 221 -0.93 -3.29 -31.10
N ILE A 222 -0.31 -3.28 -32.29
CA ILE A 222 -1.02 -3.42 -33.57
C ILE A 222 -1.65 -4.81 -33.68
N ALA A 223 -0.89 -5.87 -33.37
CA ALA A 223 -1.39 -7.25 -33.45
C ALA A 223 -2.60 -7.49 -32.52
N ASP A 224 -2.56 -6.90 -31.33
CA ASP A 224 -3.61 -7.01 -30.31
C ASP A 224 -4.76 -5.99 -30.52
N ASN A 225 -4.63 -5.07 -31.49
CA ASN A 225 -5.52 -3.93 -31.72
C ASN A 225 -5.84 -3.14 -30.43
N GLY A 226 -4.79 -2.81 -29.66
CA GLY A 226 -4.90 -2.07 -28.41
C GLY A 226 -4.45 -2.87 -27.19
N PHE A 227 -5.16 -2.70 -26.08
CA PHE A 227 -4.81 -3.29 -24.77
C PHE A 227 -5.88 -4.29 -24.33
N PRO A 228 -5.93 -5.51 -24.91
CA PRO A 228 -6.90 -6.51 -24.49
C PRO A 228 -6.67 -6.91 -23.03
N LEU A 229 -7.75 -7.15 -22.30
CA LEU A 229 -7.68 -7.63 -20.92
C LEU A 229 -7.08 -9.03 -20.90
N LYS A 230 -5.98 -9.21 -20.18
CA LYS A 230 -5.35 -10.53 -20.03
C LYS A 230 -6.10 -11.35 -18.98
N PRO A 231 -6.13 -12.70 -19.10
CA PRO A 231 -6.70 -13.55 -18.07
C PRO A 231 -6.11 -13.32 -16.66
N GLU A 232 -4.81 -12.98 -16.59
CA GLU A 232 -4.11 -12.69 -15.34
C GLU A 232 -4.68 -11.44 -14.61
N ASP A 233 -5.19 -10.47 -15.35
CA ASP A 233 -5.72 -9.20 -14.85
C ASP A 233 -7.22 -9.28 -14.50
N GLN A 234 -7.90 -10.41 -14.78
CA GLN A 234 -9.31 -10.58 -14.43
C GLN A 234 -9.49 -10.79 -12.92
N PRO A 235 -10.50 -10.19 -12.28
CA PRO A 235 -10.78 -10.44 -10.87
C PRO A 235 -10.97 -11.93 -10.58
N ALA A 236 -10.38 -12.42 -9.50
CA ALA A 236 -10.61 -13.78 -9.03
C ALA A 236 -11.77 -13.83 -8.04
N GLU A 237 -12.62 -14.84 -8.18
CA GLU A 237 -13.63 -15.18 -7.18
C GLU A 237 -13.08 -16.24 -6.22
N GLY A 238 -13.36 -16.09 -4.93
CA GLY A 238 -12.88 -17.05 -3.92
C GLY A 238 -12.86 -16.49 -2.51
N THR A 239 -12.48 -17.35 -1.56
CA THR A 239 -12.45 -17.06 -0.13
C THR A 239 -11.04 -17.26 0.43
N PHE A 240 -10.64 -16.43 1.38
CA PHE A 240 -9.42 -16.66 2.17
C PHE A 240 -9.65 -17.79 3.20
N PRO A 241 -8.57 -18.37 3.79
CA PRO A 241 -8.69 -19.30 4.91
C PRO A 241 -9.52 -18.75 6.06
N CYS A 242 -10.21 -19.61 6.80
CA CYS A 242 -11.06 -19.17 7.92
C CYS A 242 -10.31 -18.50 9.07
N ASN A 243 -9.02 -18.80 9.24
CA ASN A 243 -8.14 -18.21 10.25
C ASN A 243 -7.28 -17.06 9.68
N PHE A 244 -7.67 -16.51 8.53
CA PHE A 244 -6.96 -15.41 7.90
C PHE A 244 -6.99 -14.15 8.77
N ALA A 245 -5.82 -13.54 8.99
CA ALA A 245 -5.68 -12.36 9.81
C ALA A 245 -6.04 -11.11 9.01
N TRP A 246 -7.28 -10.65 9.17
CA TRP A 246 -7.74 -9.34 8.72
C TRP A 246 -7.34 -8.27 9.72
N GLY A 247 -6.55 -7.28 9.29
CA GLY A 247 -6.07 -6.26 10.21
C GLY A 247 -5.95 -4.86 9.66
N ILE A 248 -5.64 -3.95 10.57
CA ILE A 248 -5.29 -2.57 10.23
C ILE A 248 -4.03 -2.16 10.95
N THR A 249 -3.23 -1.33 10.29
CA THR A 249 -1.94 -0.88 10.76
C THR A 249 -1.97 0.61 11.08
N GLU A 250 -1.35 0.96 12.20
CA GLU A 250 -1.03 2.34 12.58
C GLU A 250 0.43 2.40 12.99
N ASN A 251 1.19 3.37 12.49
CA ASN A 251 2.64 3.41 12.76
C ASN A 251 2.90 3.59 14.26
N PHE A 252 2.33 4.63 14.85
CA PHE A 252 2.42 4.88 16.28
C PHE A 252 1.04 5.18 16.82
N LEU A 253 0.70 4.55 17.94
CA LEU A 253 -0.54 4.86 18.64
C LEU A 253 -0.60 6.35 19.00
N GLN A 254 -1.78 6.94 18.81
CA GLN A 254 -2.10 8.24 19.36
C GLN A 254 -2.38 8.09 20.85
N VAL A 255 -1.33 8.27 21.64
CA VAL A 255 -1.35 8.09 23.10
C VAL A 255 -1.89 9.35 23.76
N ASP A 256 -2.91 9.17 24.61
CA ASP A 256 -3.33 10.16 25.59
C ASP A 256 -3.26 9.55 26.99
N THR A 257 -2.22 9.90 27.74
CA THR A 257 -2.00 9.43 29.11
C THR A 257 -2.83 10.18 30.15
N THR A 258 -3.62 11.17 29.74
CA THR A 258 -4.47 11.95 30.65
C THR A 258 -5.61 11.07 31.15
N ARG A 259 -5.76 10.94 32.46
CA ARG A 259 -6.87 10.19 33.04
C ARG A 259 -8.14 11.04 32.99
N SER A 260 -9.26 10.42 32.66
CA SER A 260 -10.57 11.06 32.57
C SER A 260 -11.29 11.16 33.91
N GLN A 261 -10.87 10.38 34.91
CA GLN A 261 -11.55 10.24 36.20
C GLN A 261 -10.54 10.05 37.34
N PHE A 262 -10.96 10.40 38.57
CA PHE A 262 -10.15 10.29 39.80
C PHE A 262 -8.82 11.06 39.73
N LEU A 263 -8.83 12.21 39.05
CA LEU A 263 -7.69 13.13 38.97
C LEU A 263 -7.59 14.05 40.17
N ASP A 264 -8.74 14.53 40.66
CA ASP A 264 -8.80 15.54 41.72
C ASP A 264 -8.67 14.88 43.09
N PRO A 265 -7.54 15.09 43.81
CA PRO A 265 -7.36 14.52 45.14
C PRO A 265 -7.97 15.40 46.23
N ASN A 266 -8.49 16.58 45.89
CA ASN A 266 -9.02 17.52 46.88
C ASN A 266 -10.38 17.05 47.41
N VAL A 267 -10.64 17.32 48.68
CA VAL A 267 -11.93 17.05 49.31
C VAL A 267 -12.79 18.31 49.28
N TYR A 268 -14.07 18.13 48.95
CA TYR A 268 -15.05 19.20 48.88
C TYR A 268 -16.20 18.92 49.84
N LEU A 269 -16.66 19.95 50.54
CA LEU A 269 -17.94 19.94 51.23
C LEU A 269 -19.04 20.27 50.20
N TRP A 270 -19.99 19.36 50.02
CA TRP A 270 -21.13 19.60 49.15
C TRP A 270 -22.26 20.25 49.94
N ASP A 271 -22.56 21.52 49.64
CA ASP A 271 -23.68 22.24 50.25
C ASP A 271 -24.99 21.84 49.58
N VAL A 272 -25.52 20.67 49.96
CA VAL A 272 -26.70 20.05 49.34
C VAL A 272 -27.96 20.91 49.49
N HIS A 273 -28.08 21.63 50.61
CA HIS A 273 -29.36 22.21 51.04
C HIS A 273 -29.55 23.68 50.67
N GLN A 274 -28.47 24.46 50.46
CA GLN A 274 -28.60 25.87 50.09
C GLN A 274 -28.17 26.10 48.64
N THR A 275 -26.87 26.02 48.35
CA THR A 275 -26.33 26.49 47.06
C THR A 275 -26.09 25.37 46.04
N LYS A 276 -26.08 24.10 46.48
CA LYS A 276 -25.68 22.92 45.70
C LYS A 276 -24.25 22.99 45.15
N LYS A 277 -23.41 23.87 45.70
CA LYS A 277 -22.01 24.07 45.27
C LYS A 277 -21.05 23.19 46.08
N LEU A 278 -19.91 22.91 45.46
CA LEU A 278 -18.77 22.23 46.09
C LEU A 278 -17.82 23.28 46.68
N ILE A 279 -17.58 23.21 47.98
CA ILE A 279 -16.67 24.12 48.71
C ILE A 279 -15.39 23.34 49.02
N LYS A 280 -14.27 23.74 48.41
CA LYS A 280 -12.98 23.07 48.62
C LYS A 280 -12.49 23.23 50.06
N ILE A 281 -12.14 22.13 50.72
CA ILE A 281 -11.56 22.15 52.06
C ILE A 281 -10.06 22.40 51.96
N ILE A 282 -9.56 23.42 52.65
CA ILE A 282 -8.12 23.72 52.71
C ILE A 282 -7.43 22.64 53.54
N GLY A 283 -6.49 21.90 52.94
CA GLY A 283 -5.72 20.82 53.59
C GLY A 283 -6.36 19.43 53.53
N GLY A 284 -7.59 19.29 53.01
CA GLY A 284 -8.24 17.99 52.82
C GLY A 284 -7.79 17.31 51.53
N VAL A 285 -6.94 16.29 51.63
CA VAL A 285 -6.44 15.50 50.50
C VAL A 285 -6.78 14.03 50.69
N ALA A 286 -7.48 13.44 49.71
CA ALA A 286 -7.78 12.02 49.68
C ALA A 286 -6.60 11.22 49.11
N LEU A 287 -6.42 9.99 49.58
CA LEU A 287 -5.40 9.08 49.05
C LEU A 287 -5.77 8.67 47.61
N PRO A 288 -4.87 8.85 46.62
CA PRO A 288 -5.14 8.46 45.26
C PRO A 288 -5.24 6.93 45.14
N ARG A 289 -6.27 6.45 44.46
CA ARG A 289 -6.43 5.02 44.17
C ARG A 289 -5.45 4.55 43.09
N LYS A 290 -5.25 3.23 43.00
CA LYS A 290 -4.50 2.63 41.89
C LYS A 290 -5.22 2.91 40.55
N PRO A 291 -4.48 3.25 39.47
CA PRO A 291 -5.08 3.49 38.16
C PRO A 291 -5.61 2.20 37.52
N HIS A 292 -6.65 2.32 36.71
CA HIS A 292 -7.24 1.23 35.93
C HIS A 292 -7.41 1.65 34.46
N CYS A 293 -7.55 0.68 33.54
CA CYS A 293 -7.61 0.95 32.10
C CYS A 293 -8.78 1.85 31.69
N VAL A 294 -9.91 1.74 32.41
CA VAL A 294 -11.09 2.60 32.21
C VAL A 294 -10.83 4.09 32.49
N ASP A 295 -9.71 4.42 33.13
CA ASP A 295 -9.31 5.80 33.41
C ASP A 295 -8.88 6.52 32.12
N PHE A 296 -8.45 5.78 31.08
CA PHE A 296 -8.06 6.34 29.78
C PHE A 296 -9.25 6.33 28.80
N ALA A 297 -9.97 7.45 28.70
CA ALA A 297 -11.12 7.57 27.80
C ALA A 297 -10.74 7.36 26.32
N ALA A 298 -9.52 7.77 25.93
CA ALA A 298 -9.01 7.60 24.57
C ALA A 298 -8.93 6.13 24.13
N ILE A 299 -8.61 5.21 25.04
CA ILE A 299 -8.55 3.77 24.72
C ILE A 299 -9.95 3.27 24.33
N ARG A 300 -10.98 3.61 25.12
CA ARG A 300 -12.36 3.16 24.86
C ARG A 300 -12.86 3.62 23.49
N LEU A 301 -12.57 4.87 23.13
CA LEU A 301 -12.91 5.42 21.81
C LEU A 301 -12.23 4.65 20.67
N GLN A 302 -10.90 4.48 20.75
CA GLN A 302 -10.14 3.77 19.72
C GLN A 302 -10.59 2.30 19.56
N ILE A 303 -10.80 1.60 20.68
CA ILE A 303 -11.27 0.21 20.66
C ILE A 303 -12.67 0.09 20.04
N SER A 304 -13.57 1.05 20.29
CA SER A 304 -14.89 1.07 19.63
C SER A 304 -14.77 1.18 18.12
N LEU A 305 -13.96 2.12 17.63
CA LEU A 305 -13.74 2.33 16.20
C LEU A 305 -13.13 1.10 15.53
N LEU A 306 -12.15 0.47 16.18
CA LEU A 306 -11.54 -0.77 15.67
C LEU A 306 -12.54 -1.92 15.61
N LYS A 307 -13.42 -2.04 16.61
CA LYS A 307 -14.47 -3.06 16.63
C LYS A 307 -15.48 -2.85 15.50
N ASP A 308 -15.82 -1.60 15.19
CA ASP A 308 -16.77 -1.27 14.11
C ASP A 308 -16.26 -1.67 12.71
N MET A 309 -14.95 -1.88 12.55
CA MET A 309 -14.32 -2.36 11.31
C MET A 309 -14.38 -3.87 11.13
N HIS A 310 -14.76 -4.63 12.16
CA HIS A 310 -14.75 -6.10 12.19
C HIS A 310 -13.37 -6.75 11.96
N ILE A 311 -12.27 -6.00 12.10
CA ILE A 311 -10.91 -6.54 12.04
C ILE A 311 -10.68 -7.60 13.13
N THR A 312 -9.74 -8.50 12.86
CA THR A 312 -9.31 -9.53 13.81
C THR A 312 -7.95 -9.22 14.44
N HIS A 313 -7.15 -8.37 13.81
CA HIS A 313 -5.80 -8.03 14.24
C HIS A 313 -5.55 -6.51 14.13
N PHE A 314 -4.80 -5.96 15.07
CA PHE A 314 -4.40 -4.55 15.04
C PHE A 314 -2.89 -4.43 15.22
N HIS A 315 -2.22 -3.84 14.23
CA HIS A 315 -0.77 -3.69 14.21
C HIS A 315 -0.34 -2.26 14.57
N PHE A 316 0.58 -2.14 15.53
CA PHE A 316 1.18 -0.85 15.88
C PHE A 316 2.60 -0.98 16.45
N SER A 317 3.36 0.11 16.37
CA SER A 317 4.72 0.17 16.93
C SER A 317 4.78 0.88 18.27
N LEU A 318 5.65 0.39 19.15
CA LEU A 318 6.03 1.03 20.40
C LEU A 318 7.04 2.16 20.15
N LYS A 319 6.93 3.24 20.93
CA LYS A 319 7.94 4.31 20.95
C LYS A 319 9.02 4.00 21.99
N TRP A 320 10.09 3.29 21.60
CA TRP A 320 11.22 2.98 22.48
C TRP A 320 11.76 4.20 23.26
N PRO A 321 12.10 5.35 22.63
CA PRO A 321 12.57 6.53 23.37
C PRO A 321 11.56 7.09 24.36
N SER A 322 10.25 6.86 24.18
CA SER A 322 9.22 7.29 25.12
C SER A 322 9.05 6.33 26.30
N ILE A 323 9.36 5.04 26.12
CA ILE A 323 9.29 4.02 27.18
C ILE A 323 10.54 4.07 28.05
N LEU A 324 11.73 4.11 27.43
CA LEU A 324 13.04 4.16 28.08
C LEU A 324 13.83 5.39 27.58
N PRO A 325 13.58 6.60 28.10
CA PRO A 325 14.23 7.83 27.62
C PRO A 325 15.75 7.81 27.71
N LEU A 326 16.30 7.14 28.73
CA LEU A 326 17.75 6.98 28.91
C LEU A 326 18.33 5.73 28.22
N GLY A 327 17.50 4.95 27.53
CA GLY A 327 17.88 3.70 26.88
C GLY A 327 18.14 2.51 27.81
N ASN A 328 17.98 2.68 29.12
CA ASN A 328 18.15 1.64 30.14
C ASN A 328 16.97 1.62 31.13
N MET A 329 16.97 0.65 32.04
CA MET A 329 15.88 0.42 33.01
C MET A 329 15.89 1.40 34.21
N THR A 330 16.80 2.38 34.27
CA THR A 330 16.89 3.31 35.42
C THR A 330 15.77 4.35 35.42
N SER A 331 15.30 4.73 34.23
CA SER A 331 14.21 5.70 34.05
C SER A 331 13.19 5.12 33.08
N VAL A 332 12.13 4.54 33.63
CA VAL A 332 11.03 3.92 32.88
C VAL A 332 9.80 4.80 32.95
N ASN A 333 9.19 5.10 31.81
CA ASN A 333 7.90 5.77 31.77
C ASN A 333 6.76 4.78 32.09
N HIS A 334 6.51 4.57 33.39
CA HIS A 334 5.49 3.63 33.86
C HIS A 334 4.06 4.00 33.42
N THR A 335 3.76 5.30 33.28
CA THR A 335 2.43 5.75 32.84
C THR A 335 2.15 5.33 31.40
N LEU A 336 3.11 5.55 30.50
CA LEU A 336 2.99 5.14 29.10
C LEU A 336 2.95 3.61 28.96
N LEU A 337 3.79 2.90 29.72
CA LEU A 337 3.80 1.44 29.70
C LEU A 337 2.45 0.87 30.16
N PHE A 338 1.87 1.43 31.22
CA PHE A 338 0.54 1.04 31.70
C PHE A 338 -0.55 1.36 30.66
N TYR A 339 -0.41 2.46 29.92
CA TYR A 339 -1.30 2.76 28.79
C TYR A 339 -1.23 1.66 27.72
N TYR A 340 -0.04 1.25 27.29
CA TYR A 340 0.13 0.16 26.32
C TYR A 340 -0.44 -1.17 26.84
N GLU A 341 -0.18 -1.50 28.11
CA GLU A 341 -0.72 -2.71 28.75
C GLU A 341 -2.25 -2.72 28.75
N CYS A 342 -2.86 -1.58 29.08
CA CYS A 342 -4.29 -1.40 29.00
C CYS A 342 -4.82 -1.51 27.57
N PHE A 343 -4.16 -0.88 26.60
CA PHE A 343 -4.59 -0.90 25.22
C PHE A 343 -4.59 -2.34 24.66
N VAL A 344 -3.51 -3.11 24.85
CA VAL A 344 -3.46 -4.50 24.39
C VAL A 344 -4.44 -5.42 25.12
N SER A 345 -4.73 -5.13 26.40
CA SER A 345 -5.73 -5.89 27.18
C SER A 345 -7.15 -5.62 26.66
N GLU A 346 -7.50 -4.35 26.40
CA GLU A 346 -8.81 -3.98 25.85
C GLU A 346 -9.00 -4.46 24.40
N LEU A 347 -7.94 -4.50 23.59
CA LEU A 347 -7.99 -5.13 22.26
C LEU A 347 -8.41 -6.60 22.34
N LEU A 348 -7.79 -7.38 23.22
CA LEU A 348 -8.16 -8.79 23.42
C LEU A 348 -9.59 -8.95 23.92
N ARG A 349 -10.06 -8.07 24.81
CA ARG A 349 -11.47 -8.07 25.26
C ARG A 349 -12.45 -7.78 24.12
N ALA A 350 -12.00 -7.04 23.10
CA ALA A 350 -12.75 -6.80 21.87
C ALA A 350 -12.56 -7.91 20.82
N ASN A 351 -11.88 -9.01 21.13
CA ASN A 351 -11.49 -10.09 20.21
C ASN A 351 -10.59 -9.63 19.06
N VAL A 352 -9.78 -8.59 19.30
CA VAL A 352 -8.78 -8.10 18.35
C VAL A 352 -7.39 -8.48 18.87
N THR A 353 -6.63 -9.21 18.07
CA THR A 353 -5.29 -9.67 18.43
C THR A 353 -4.27 -8.53 18.22
N PRO A 354 -3.53 -8.09 19.25
CA PRO A 354 -2.49 -7.08 19.10
C PRO A 354 -1.27 -7.67 18.39
N VAL A 355 -0.84 -7.01 17.31
CA VAL A 355 0.45 -7.22 16.65
C VAL A 355 1.34 -6.04 17.00
N VAL A 356 2.45 -6.28 17.69
CA VAL A 356 3.26 -5.18 18.26
C VAL A 356 4.66 -5.17 17.69
N ALA A 357 5.03 -4.05 17.08
CA ALA A 357 6.40 -3.80 16.67
C ALA A 357 7.20 -3.11 17.78
N LEU A 358 8.42 -3.59 18.05
CA LEU A 358 9.27 -3.06 19.12
C LEU A 358 9.98 -1.77 18.72
N TRP A 359 10.40 -1.67 17.46
CA TRP A 359 11.09 -0.52 16.89
C TRP A 359 10.67 -0.30 15.44
N GLN A 360 10.68 0.97 15.04
CA GLN A 360 10.59 1.37 13.64
C GLN A 360 11.41 2.64 13.41
N PRO A 361 11.83 2.92 12.18
CA PRO A 361 12.45 4.18 11.84
C PRO A 361 11.58 5.39 12.19
N SER A 362 12.22 6.45 12.69
CA SER A 362 11.57 7.73 12.94
C SER A 362 12.52 8.86 12.57
N VAL A 363 11.95 10.00 12.15
CA VAL A 363 12.70 11.26 11.93
C VAL A 363 13.41 11.67 13.21
N GLU A 364 12.77 11.46 14.37
CA GLU A 364 13.36 11.71 15.68
C GLU A 364 14.35 10.61 16.05
N ASN A 365 15.65 10.93 16.04
CA ASN A 365 16.75 10.08 16.50
C ASN A 365 16.73 8.64 15.97
N GLN A 366 16.25 8.41 14.75
CA GLN A 366 16.14 7.07 14.14
C GLN A 366 15.27 6.10 14.97
N GLY A 367 14.35 6.63 15.80
CA GLY A 367 13.53 5.83 16.71
C GLY A 367 14.29 5.28 17.92
N LEU A 368 15.46 5.85 18.25
CA LEU A 368 16.31 5.42 19.37
C LEU A 368 16.29 6.44 20.52
N PRO A 369 16.46 5.98 21.78
CA PRO A 369 16.80 6.84 22.91
C PRO A 369 18.06 7.68 22.67
N LEU A 370 18.03 8.97 23.05
CA LEU A 370 19.10 9.94 22.83
C LEU A 370 20.52 9.48 23.25
N PRO A 371 20.72 8.76 24.38
CA PRO A 371 22.07 8.34 24.77
C PRO A 371 22.69 7.26 23.88
N LEU A 372 21.89 6.57 23.06
CA LEU A 372 22.35 5.55 22.13
C LEU A 372 22.87 6.24 20.86
N GLY A 373 24.11 5.93 20.47
CA GLY A 373 24.82 6.60 19.36
C GLY A 373 24.39 6.14 17.96
N GLY A 374 23.16 5.65 17.80
CA GLY A 374 22.68 5.09 16.53
C GLY A 374 22.91 3.59 16.38
N TRP A 375 22.52 3.05 15.22
CA TRP A 375 22.65 1.63 14.90
C TRP A 375 24.08 1.20 14.52
N GLU A 376 24.99 2.13 14.27
CA GLU A 376 26.40 1.79 14.02
C GLU A 376 27.15 1.34 15.28
N GLU A 377 26.60 1.64 16.45
CA GLU A 377 27.16 1.34 17.75
C GLU A 377 26.76 -0.07 18.22
N GLN A 378 27.74 -0.91 18.55
CA GLN A 378 27.51 -2.29 19.00
C GLN A 378 26.68 -2.34 20.30
N ARG A 379 26.84 -1.34 21.18
CA ARG A 379 26.06 -1.24 22.44
C ARG A 379 24.55 -1.13 22.21
N THR A 380 24.12 -0.59 21.06
CA THR A 380 22.70 -0.46 20.71
C THR A 380 22.05 -1.84 20.53
N VAL A 381 22.82 -2.83 20.06
CA VAL A 381 22.37 -4.22 19.90
C VAL A 381 21.96 -4.83 21.23
N GLU A 382 22.78 -4.67 22.27
CA GLU A 382 22.47 -5.20 23.61
C GLU A 382 21.34 -4.42 24.27
N ALA A 383 21.35 -3.09 24.16
CA ALA A 383 20.27 -2.25 24.69
C ALA A 383 18.91 -2.60 24.08
N PHE A 384 18.88 -2.92 22.77
CA PHE A 384 17.65 -3.36 22.12
C PHE A 384 17.17 -4.72 22.63
N ALA A 385 18.08 -5.67 22.86
CA ALA A 385 17.74 -6.96 23.44
C ALA A 385 17.18 -6.84 24.86
N GLU A 386 17.76 -5.98 25.69
CA GLU A 386 17.25 -5.69 27.04
C GLU A 386 15.87 -5.02 27.02
N TYR A 387 15.68 -4.03 26.14
CA TYR A 387 14.40 -3.38 25.91
C TYR A 387 13.32 -4.38 25.44
N ALA A 388 13.64 -5.22 24.46
CA ALA A 388 12.73 -6.25 23.97
C ALA A 388 12.33 -7.23 25.09
N GLY A 389 13.31 -7.71 25.86
CA GLY A 389 13.05 -8.57 27.02
C GLY A 389 12.13 -7.94 28.06
N PHE A 390 12.28 -6.63 28.28
CA PHE A 390 11.39 -5.87 29.15
C PHE A 390 9.96 -5.79 28.59
N CYS A 391 9.81 -5.49 27.30
CA CYS A 391 8.51 -5.49 26.61
C CYS A 391 7.83 -6.86 26.65
N PHE A 392 8.56 -7.95 26.38
CA PHE A 392 8.03 -9.31 26.47
C PHE A 392 7.55 -9.65 27.88
N LYS A 393 8.30 -9.25 28.91
CA LYS A 393 7.90 -9.46 30.30
C LYS A 393 6.63 -8.68 30.67
N LYS A 394 6.46 -7.47 30.14
CA LYS A 394 5.35 -6.57 30.51
C LYS A 394 4.09 -6.78 29.69
N LEU A 395 4.22 -7.02 28.40
CA LEU A 395 3.09 -7.08 27.47
C LEU A 395 2.82 -8.49 26.93
N GLY A 396 3.79 -9.42 27.01
CA GLY A 396 3.69 -10.74 26.36
C GLY A 396 2.65 -11.71 26.94
N GLN A 397 2.02 -11.36 28.06
CA GLN A 397 0.81 -12.05 28.50
C GLN A 397 -0.33 -11.85 27.49
N HIS A 398 -0.47 -10.63 26.97
CA HIS A 398 -1.52 -10.23 26.03
C HIS A 398 -1.05 -10.24 24.56
N VAL A 399 0.24 -9.98 24.31
CA VAL A 399 0.78 -9.90 22.95
C VAL A 399 1.39 -11.23 22.51
N LYS A 400 0.82 -11.81 21.44
CA LYS A 400 1.23 -13.11 20.87
C LYS A 400 1.86 -13.00 19.49
N PHE A 401 1.87 -11.80 18.91
CA PHE A 401 2.40 -11.54 17.58
C PHE A 401 3.32 -10.34 17.67
N TRP A 402 4.61 -10.58 17.48
CA TRP A 402 5.67 -9.58 17.63
C TRP A 402 6.38 -9.31 16.31
N ILE A 403 6.70 -8.04 16.09
CA ILE A 403 7.63 -7.59 15.07
C ILE A 403 8.83 -6.96 15.80
N THR A 404 10.05 -7.40 15.51
CA THR A 404 11.23 -6.77 16.12
C THR A 404 11.43 -5.38 15.55
N MET A 405 11.49 -5.29 14.23
CA MET A 405 11.79 -4.08 13.47
C MET A 405 10.77 -3.97 12.36
N ASN A 406 10.09 -2.83 12.31
CA ASN A 406 9.14 -2.51 11.26
C ASN A 406 9.84 -1.66 10.20
N GLU A 407 9.97 -2.19 8.98
CA GLU A 407 10.52 -1.53 7.80
C GLU A 407 11.96 -0.95 7.99
N PRO A 408 12.95 -1.75 8.45
CA PRO A 408 14.31 -1.27 8.68
C PRO A 408 15.10 -0.94 7.41
N ASN A 409 14.74 -1.49 6.25
CA ASN A 409 15.48 -1.41 4.98
C ASN A 409 15.33 -0.05 4.25
N MET A 410 15.53 1.04 4.98
CA MET A 410 15.50 2.38 4.38
C MET A 410 16.76 2.66 3.54
N MET A 411 16.60 3.47 2.48
CA MET A 411 17.70 3.88 1.58
C MET A 411 18.89 4.55 2.28
N ASN A 412 18.71 5.18 3.45
CA ASN A 412 19.78 5.90 4.17
C ASN A 412 20.54 5.03 5.19
N LEU A 413 20.21 3.74 5.29
CA LEU A 413 20.86 2.85 6.26
C LEU A 413 22.26 2.44 5.77
N THR A 414 23.27 2.55 6.63
CA THR A 414 24.65 2.11 6.30
C THR A 414 24.79 0.60 6.45
N TYR A 415 25.71 -0.03 5.70
CA TYR A 415 25.95 -1.48 5.83
C TYR A 415 26.39 -1.90 7.23
N LYS A 416 27.10 -1.02 7.96
CA LYS A 416 27.47 -1.26 9.36
C LYS A 416 26.25 -1.24 10.28
N ALA A 417 25.38 -0.25 10.12
CA ALA A 417 24.13 -0.15 10.89
C ALA A 417 23.20 -1.35 10.61
N ALA A 418 23.04 -1.74 9.34
CA ALA A 418 22.26 -2.91 8.95
C ALA A 418 22.80 -4.22 9.56
N HIS A 419 24.12 -4.37 9.57
CA HIS A 419 24.76 -5.54 10.16
C HIS A 419 24.47 -5.65 11.66
N ASN A 420 24.45 -4.53 12.39
CA ASN A 420 24.06 -4.49 13.80
C ASN A 420 22.55 -4.70 14.00
N LEU A 421 21.69 -4.16 13.12
CA LEU A 421 20.25 -4.42 13.14
C LEU A 421 19.95 -5.91 12.99
N LEU A 422 20.62 -6.63 12.09
CA LEU A 422 20.48 -8.07 11.93
C LEU A 422 20.88 -8.85 13.19
N LYS A 423 21.99 -8.46 13.83
CA LYS A 423 22.41 -9.04 15.11
C LYS A 423 21.39 -8.76 16.22
N ALA A 424 20.84 -7.55 16.27
CA ALA A 424 19.84 -7.13 17.24
C ALA A 424 18.53 -7.92 17.07
N HIS A 425 18.02 -8.03 15.85
CA HIS A 425 16.87 -8.86 15.51
C HIS A 425 17.08 -10.32 15.95
N ALA A 426 18.20 -10.93 15.54
CA ALA A 426 18.49 -12.32 15.85
C ALA A 426 18.60 -12.56 17.36
N LYS A 427 19.32 -11.69 18.10
CA LYS A 427 19.40 -11.79 19.56
C LYS A 427 18.04 -11.68 20.23
N VAL A 428 17.17 -10.78 19.77
CA VAL A 428 15.81 -10.63 20.30
C VAL A 428 14.95 -11.85 20.01
N TRP A 429 15.05 -12.41 18.80
CA TRP A 429 14.35 -13.64 18.44
C TRP A 429 14.79 -14.81 19.36
N HIS A 430 16.10 -15.02 19.53
CA HIS A 430 16.64 -16.05 20.42
C HIS A 430 16.27 -15.81 21.88
N LEU A 431 16.19 -14.55 22.33
CA LEU A 431 15.74 -14.19 23.67
C LEU A 431 14.27 -14.59 23.87
N TYR A 432 13.41 -14.28 22.90
CA TYR A 432 11.99 -14.67 22.92
C TYR A 432 11.84 -16.18 22.95
N ASP A 433 12.52 -16.88 22.04
CA ASP A 433 12.49 -18.33 21.90
C ASP A 433 12.89 -19.05 23.20
N LYS A 434 14.03 -18.66 23.76
CA LYS A 434 14.60 -19.32 24.95
C LYS A 434 13.83 -19.02 26.24
N LYS A 435 13.35 -17.79 26.45
CA LYS A 435 12.81 -17.35 27.74
C LYS A 435 11.29 -17.20 27.78
N PHE A 436 10.64 -16.91 26.66
CA PHE A 436 9.25 -16.45 26.64
C PHE A 436 8.32 -17.33 25.80
N ARG A 437 8.80 -17.95 24.71
CA ARG A 437 7.96 -18.70 23.77
C ARG A 437 7.17 -19.84 24.45
N ARG A 438 7.81 -20.58 25.36
CA ARG A 438 7.16 -21.71 26.07
C ARG A 438 5.95 -21.29 26.90
N THR A 439 6.03 -20.13 27.56
CA THR A 439 4.96 -19.64 28.45
C THR A 439 3.96 -18.77 27.70
N GLN A 440 4.43 -17.95 26.77
CA GLN A 440 3.60 -16.99 26.06
C GLN A 440 2.95 -17.57 24.81
N LYS A 441 3.55 -18.58 24.17
CA LYS A 441 3.05 -19.25 22.95
C LYS A 441 2.79 -18.26 21.79
N GLY A 442 3.59 -17.20 21.69
CA GLY A 442 3.53 -16.26 20.58
C GLY A 442 4.53 -16.57 19.48
N LYS A 443 4.48 -15.74 18.44
CA LYS A 443 5.39 -15.73 17.30
C LYS A 443 6.05 -14.35 17.15
N ILE A 444 7.24 -14.34 16.58
CA ILE A 444 8.07 -13.17 16.40
C ILE A 444 8.82 -13.22 15.06
N SER A 445 8.85 -12.09 14.36
CA SER A 445 9.66 -11.93 13.14
C SER A 445 10.02 -10.46 12.91
N ILE A 446 10.46 -10.14 11.71
CA ILE A 446 10.80 -8.81 11.19
C ILE A 446 9.85 -8.46 10.04
N ALA A 447 9.56 -7.18 9.85
CA ALA A 447 8.75 -6.68 8.73
C ALA A 447 9.61 -5.85 7.78
N PHE A 448 9.55 -6.13 6.49
CA PHE A 448 10.30 -5.42 5.45
C PHE A 448 9.40 -4.48 4.67
N HIS A 449 9.89 -3.29 4.36
CA HIS A 449 9.34 -2.51 3.27
C HIS A 449 9.67 -3.24 1.96
N ALA A 450 8.67 -3.48 1.12
CA ALA A 450 8.83 -4.35 -0.04
C ALA A 450 7.97 -3.83 -1.20
N ASN A 451 8.45 -2.77 -1.84
CA ASN A 451 7.87 -2.36 -3.12
C ASN A 451 8.32 -3.32 -4.22
N TRP A 452 7.46 -3.53 -5.21
CA TRP A 452 7.84 -4.32 -6.38
C TRP A 452 8.56 -3.42 -7.38
N VAL A 453 9.46 -4.01 -8.17
CA VAL A 453 10.08 -3.34 -9.31
C VAL A 453 9.98 -4.24 -10.54
N GLU A 454 9.57 -3.65 -11.65
CA GLU A 454 9.42 -4.32 -12.93
C GLU A 454 10.42 -3.70 -13.93
N PRO A 455 11.05 -4.47 -14.83
CA PRO A 455 11.86 -3.90 -15.88
C PRO A 455 11.04 -2.91 -16.74
N ALA A 456 11.62 -1.74 -17.04
CA ALA A 456 10.95 -0.72 -17.85
C ALA A 456 10.69 -1.23 -19.27
N CYS A 457 11.66 -1.93 -19.86
CA CYS A 457 11.46 -2.75 -21.05
C CYS A 457 11.42 -4.25 -20.67
N PRO A 458 10.27 -4.94 -20.83
CA PRO A 458 10.18 -6.37 -20.54
C PRO A 458 10.99 -7.25 -21.51
N PHE A 459 11.53 -6.68 -22.58
CA PHE A 459 12.37 -7.36 -23.56
C PHE A 459 13.87 -7.09 -23.35
N SER A 460 14.24 -6.19 -22.44
CA SER A 460 15.62 -5.82 -22.14
C SER A 460 16.17 -6.72 -21.03
N GLU A 461 17.18 -7.53 -21.36
CA GLU A 461 17.86 -8.36 -20.35
C GLU A 461 18.56 -7.48 -19.30
N ASN A 462 19.09 -6.33 -19.71
CA ASN A 462 19.74 -5.38 -18.81
C ASN A 462 18.75 -4.80 -17.78
N ASP A 463 17.57 -4.41 -18.22
CA ASP A 463 16.49 -3.97 -17.32
C ASP A 463 16.03 -5.11 -16.40
N GLY A 464 15.93 -6.34 -16.93
CA GLY A 464 15.62 -7.52 -16.13
C GLY A 464 16.66 -7.78 -15.03
N ASN A 465 17.95 -7.60 -15.33
CA ASN A 465 19.04 -7.73 -14.36
C ASN A 465 19.08 -6.54 -13.39
N ALA A 466 18.74 -5.33 -13.83
CA ALA A 466 18.56 -4.16 -12.99
C ALA A 466 17.43 -4.37 -11.97
N ALA A 467 16.28 -4.89 -12.39
CA ALA A 467 15.16 -5.22 -11.50
C ALA A 467 15.55 -6.24 -10.43
N LYS A 468 16.21 -7.34 -10.82
CA LYS A 468 16.76 -8.31 -9.85
C LYS A 468 17.69 -7.65 -8.85
N ARG A 469 18.63 -6.82 -9.34
CA ARG A 469 19.59 -6.11 -8.49
C ARG A 469 18.88 -5.20 -7.48
N VAL A 470 17.88 -4.43 -7.90
CA VAL A 470 17.12 -3.56 -6.98
C VAL A 470 16.40 -4.38 -5.91
N LEU A 471 15.75 -5.50 -6.26
CA LEU A 471 15.10 -6.38 -5.28
C LEU A 471 16.09 -6.99 -4.27
N GLU A 472 17.31 -7.33 -4.70
CA GLU A 472 18.37 -7.81 -3.81
C GLU A 472 18.84 -6.72 -2.83
N PHE A 473 18.98 -5.47 -3.28
CA PHE A 473 19.44 -4.37 -2.43
C PHE A 473 18.33 -3.81 -1.53
N ASP A 474 17.06 -3.93 -1.91
CA ASP A 474 15.92 -3.46 -1.12
C ASP A 474 15.47 -4.52 -0.10
N ILE A 475 15.09 -5.72 -0.58
CA ILE A 475 14.51 -6.77 0.26
C ILE A 475 15.58 -7.81 0.63
N GLY A 476 16.34 -8.29 -0.36
CA GLY A 476 17.34 -9.34 -0.17
C GLY A 476 18.39 -9.00 0.87
N TRP A 477 18.76 -7.73 0.98
CA TRP A 477 19.80 -7.23 1.86
C TRP A 477 19.60 -7.64 3.32
N LEU A 478 18.37 -7.56 3.83
CA LEU A 478 18.04 -7.97 5.19
C LEU A 478 17.32 -9.32 5.25
N ALA A 479 16.65 -9.74 4.19
CA ALA A 479 15.92 -11.01 4.17
C ALA A 479 16.81 -12.24 3.90
N GLU A 480 17.81 -12.16 3.01
CA GLU A 480 18.68 -13.31 2.70
C GLU A 480 19.45 -13.86 3.93
N PRO A 481 20.03 -13.02 4.80
CA PRO A 481 20.68 -13.51 6.01
C PRO A 481 19.72 -14.26 6.95
N ILE A 482 18.46 -13.82 7.06
CA ILE A 482 17.50 -14.37 8.01
C ILE A 482 16.83 -15.63 7.44
N PHE A 483 16.34 -15.57 6.21
CA PHE A 483 15.42 -16.57 5.66
C PHE A 483 16.11 -17.69 4.88
N LYS A 484 17.39 -17.55 4.52
CA LYS A 484 18.05 -18.52 3.63
C LYS A 484 19.48 -18.88 4.01
N SER A 485 20.44 -18.00 3.70
CA SER A 485 21.87 -18.36 3.67
C SER A 485 22.58 -18.11 5.01
N GLY A 486 22.12 -17.16 5.81
CA GLY A 486 22.88 -16.63 6.96
C GLY A 486 23.85 -15.51 6.59
N ASP A 487 24.02 -15.20 5.29
CA ASP A 487 24.91 -14.17 4.77
C ASP A 487 24.15 -13.19 3.87
N TYR A 488 24.78 -12.08 3.50
CA TYR A 488 24.23 -11.14 2.53
C TYR A 488 24.09 -11.77 1.13
N PRO A 489 23.20 -11.24 0.27
CA PRO A 489 23.03 -11.75 -1.09
C PRO A 489 24.33 -11.78 -1.89
N ASP A 490 24.58 -12.89 -2.59
CA ASP A 490 25.76 -13.06 -3.44
C ASP A 490 25.84 -11.98 -4.52
N LEU A 491 24.71 -11.69 -5.17
CA LEU A 491 24.61 -10.64 -6.20
C LEU A 491 25.02 -9.28 -5.64
N MET A 492 24.55 -8.93 -4.45
CA MET A 492 24.88 -7.66 -3.78
C MET A 492 26.38 -7.55 -3.52
N ARG A 493 26.98 -8.62 -2.96
CA ARG A 493 28.41 -8.67 -2.63
C ARG A 493 29.27 -8.58 -3.89
N GLN A 494 28.97 -9.39 -4.90
CA GLN A 494 29.69 -9.40 -6.18
C GLN A 494 29.61 -8.05 -6.89
N TRP A 495 28.43 -7.41 -6.89
CA TRP A 495 28.25 -6.09 -7.49
C TRP A 495 29.13 -5.02 -6.84
N LEU A 496 29.14 -4.95 -5.50
CA LEU A 496 29.97 -3.98 -4.77
C LEU A 496 31.47 -4.23 -4.95
N GLN A 497 31.90 -5.50 -4.99
CA GLN A 497 33.29 -5.86 -5.27
C GLN A 497 33.70 -5.46 -6.69
N HIS A 498 32.84 -5.71 -7.67
CA HIS A 498 33.07 -5.32 -9.05
C HIS A 498 33.21 -3.79 -9.18
N LYS A 499 32.30 -3.02 -8.56
CA LYS A 499 32.38 -1.55 -8.53
C LYS A 499 33.69 -1.04 -7.92
N ASN A 500 34.12 -1.61 -6.81
CA ASN A 500 35.40 -1.27 -6.19
C ASN A 500 36.60 -1.62 -7.09
N SER A 501 36.55 -2.74 -7.81
CA SER A 501 37.62 -3.13 -8.75
C SER A 501 37.77 -2.17 -9.94
N LEU A 502 36.69 -1.48 -10.31
CA LEU A 502 36.67 -0.45 -11.37
C LEU A 502 37.08 0.95 -10.85
N GLY A 503 37.51 1.07 -9.58
CA GLY A 503 37.95 2.33 -8.99
C GLY A 503 36.82 3.23 -8.48
N PHE A 504 35.57 2.75 -8.43
CA PHE A 504 34.48 3.46 -7.75
C PHE A 504 34.54 3.18 -6.24
N TYR A 505 34.43 4.22 -5.40
CA TYR A 505 34.37 4.06 -3.95
C TYR A 505 32.98 3.55 -3.50
N ALA A 506 32.72 2.25 -3.69
CA ALA A 506 31.50 1.63 -3.17
C ALA A 506 31.65 1.33 -1.66
N PRO A 507 30.60 1.55 -0.85
CA PRO A 507 30.70 1.33 0.59
C PRO A 507 31.03 -0.14 0.91
N TYR A 508 31.88 -0.34 1.92
CA TYR A 508 32.29 -1.67 2.36
C TYR A 508 31.12 -2.45 2.99
N LEU A 509 30.80 -3.62 2.43
CA LEU A 509 29.83 -4.56 2.97
C LEU A 509 30.52 -5.56 3.92
N PRO A 510 30.21 -5.54 5.23
CA PRO A 510 30.82 -6.46 6.19
C PRO A 510 30.60 -7.94 5.85
N TYR A 511 31.50 -8.80 6.32
CA TYR A 511 31.31 -10.25 6.34
C TYR A 511 30.75 -10.68 7.68
N PHE A 512 29.87 -11.68 7.67
CA PHE A 512 29.45 -12.35 8.89
C PHE A 512 30.47 -13.41 9.28
N THR A 513 30.82 -13.48 10.58
CA THR A 513 31.54 -14.64 11.11
C THR A 513 30.63 -15.88 11.12
N GLU A 514 31.18 -17.08 11.24
CA GLU A 514 30.35 -18.30 11.27
C GLU A 514 29.40 -18.32 12.47
N GLU A 515 29.80 -17.75 13.61
CA GLU A 515 28.94 -17.57 14.78
C GLU A 515 27.77 -16.62 14.49
N GLU A 516 28.03 -15.54 13.75
CA GLU A 516 27.00 -14.57 13.37
C GLU A 516 26.03 -15.14 12.34
N LYS A 517 26.53 -15.89 11.35
CA LYS A 517 25.69 -16.61 10.39
C LYS A 517 24.75 -17.58 11.10
N HIS A 518 25.28 -18.36 12.04
CA HIS A 518 24.48 -19.31 12.82
C HIS A 518 23.48 -18.60 13.74
N LEU A 519 23.83 -17.43 14.28
CA LEU A 519 22.93 -16.63 15.11
C LEU A 519 21.73 -16.10 14.29
N ILE A 520 21.98 -15.59 13.08
CA ILE A 520 20.97 -14.87 12.27
C ILE A 520 20.11 -15.83 11.45
N ARG A 521 20.70 -16.88 10.86
CA ARG A 521 19.99 -17.80 9.98
C ARG A 521 18.84 -18.50 10.73
N GLY A 522 17.63 -18.41 10.19
CA GLY A 522 16.45 -19.05 10.77
C GLY A 522 15.82 -18.30 11.94
N SER A 523 16.21 -17.05 12.22
CA SER A 523 15.64 -16.23 13.30
C SER A 523 14.27 -15.62 12.96
N PHE A 524 13.35 -16.41 12.41
CA PHE A 524 12.01 -15.96 12.02
C PHE A 524 10.95 -17.03 12.27
N ASP A 525 9.71 -16.61 12.53
CA ASP A 525 8.55 -17.52 12.61
C ASP A 525 7.59 -17.39 11.41
N PHE A 526 7.69 -16.28 10.68
CA PHE A 526 6.89 -15.91 9.51
C PHE A 526 7.62 -14.80 8.76
N LEU A 527 7.15 -14.43 7.56
CA LEU A 527 7.70 -13.33 6.78
C LEU A 527 6.65 -12.22 6.70
N ALA A 528 6.99 -11.02 7.18
CA ALA A 528 6.10 -9.85 7.11
C ALA A 528 6.58 -8.86 6.04
N LEU A 529 5.65 -8.43 5.20
CA LEU A 529 5.89 -7.51 4.09
C LEU A 529 4.97 -6.29 4.21
N SER A 530 5.54 -5.11 4.02
CA SER A 530 4.81 -3.88 3.79
C SER A 530 4.91 -3.53 2.31
N HIS A 531 3.80 -3.58 1.58
CA HIS A 531 3.79 -3.35 0.14
C HIS A 531 2.80 -2.25 -0.22
N TYR A 532 3.29 -1.23 -0.93
CA TYR A 532 2.49 -0.06 -1.27
C TYR A 532 2.33 0.12 -2.78
N THR A 533 3.42 -0.05 -3.55
CA THR A 533 3.43 0.29 -4.97
C THR A 533 4.46 -0.51 -5.78
N THR A 534 4.47 -0.27 -7.10
CA THR A 534 5.43 -0.80 -8.06
C THR A 534 6.10 0.34 -8.82
N PHE A 535 7.40 0.19 -9.07
CA PHE A 535 8.16 1.08 -9.96
C PHE A 535 8.67 0.33 -11.19
N LEU A 536 8.97 1.08 -12.24
CA LEU A 536 9.76 0.58 -13.36
C LEU A 536 11.24 0.86 -13.13
N VAL A 537 12.12 0.03 -13.67
CA VAL A 537 13.56 0.26 -13.61
C VAL A 537 14.22 0.02 -14.95
N THR A 538 15.14 0.91 -15.33
CA THR A 538 15.98 0.73 -16.51
C THR A 538 17.46 0.83 -16.17
N SER A 539 18.31 0.13 -16.91
CA SER A 539 19.77 0.29 -16.85
C SER A 539 20.28 1.52 -17.58
N GLU A 540 19.49 2.10 -18.49
CA GLU A 540 19.94 3.23 -19.31
C GLU A 540 20.00 4.53 -18.50
N LYS A 541 21.06 5.30 -18.75
CA LYS A 541 21.28 6.62 -18.12
C LYS A 541 20.62 7.72 -18.94
N GLU A 542 19.31 7.78 -18.87
CA GLU A 542 18.50 8.74 -19.63
C GLU A 542 18.49 10.13 -18.97
N THR A 543 18.32 10.20 -17.65
CA THR A 543 18.31 11.45 -16.90
C THR A 543 19.41 11.45 -15.84
N PRO A 544 20.57 12.10 -16.10
CA PRO A 544 21.74 12.02 -15.21
C PRO A 544 21.45 12.39 -13.75
N LYS A 545 20.52 13.33 -13.50
CA LYS A 545 20.15 13.78 -12.16
C LYS A 545 19.40 12.74 -11.32
N HIS A 546 18.72 11.80 -11.97
CA HIS A 546 17.87 10.79 -11.31
C HIS A 546 18.44 9.37 -11.43
N TYR A 547 19.65 9.25 -11.99
CA TYR A 547 20.34 7.98 -12.14
C TYR A 547 21.09 7.64 -10.86
N ASN A 548 20.92 6.41 -10.39
CA ASN A 548 21.68 5.89 -9.26
C ASN A 548 22.98 5.26 -9.79
N ASP A 549 24.10 5.98 -9.67
CA ASP A 549 25.40 5.53 -10.18
C ASP A 549 25.94 4.27 -9.45
N LEU A 550 25.57 4.07 -8.17
CA LEU A 550 25.99 2.90 -7.40
C LEU A 550 25.34 1.63 -7.93
N LEU A 551 24.03 1.67 -8.18
CA LEU A 551 23.27 0.54 -8.68
C LEU A 551 23.20 0.49 -10.21
N GLU A 552 23.66 1.51 -10.93
CA GLU A 552 23.50 1.64 -12.38
C GLU A 552 22.06 1.42 -12.82
N ILE A 553 21.15 2.18 -12.22
CA ILE A 553 19.72 2.10 -12.53
C ILE A 553 19.08 3.48 -12.51
N GLN A 554 18.03 3.63 -13.30
CA GLN A 554 17.07 4.72 -13.21
C GLN A 554 15.68 4.17 -12.89
N MET A 555 15.10 4.68 -11.81
CA MET A 555 13.72 4.38 -11.44
C MET A 555 12.77 5.23 -12.29
N LEU A 556 11.76 4.60 -12.84
CA LEU A 556 10.74 5.20 -13.70
C LEU A 556 9.36 4.84 -13.16
N VAL A 557 8.35 5.56 -13.65
CA VAL A 557 6.94 5.28 -13.39
C VAL A 557 6.23 5.20 -14.73
N ASP A 558 5.41 4.18 -14.93
CA ASP A 558 4.52 4.14 -16.08
C ASP A 558 3.51 5.29 -15.94
N ILE A 559 3.49 6.18 -16.93
CA ILE A 559 2.62 7.36 -16.89
C ILE A 559 1.16 7.02 -17.18
N THR A 560 0.87 5.79 -17.62
CA THR A 560 -0.49 5.27 -17.81
C THR A 560 -1.12 4.71 -16.54
N TRP A 561 -0.33 4.43 -15.50
CA TRP A 561 -0.86 3.97 -14.22
C TRP A 561 -1.62 5.08 -13.50
N VAL A 562 -2.72 4.71 -12.84
CA VAL A 562 -3.43 5.59 -11.92
C VAL A 562 -2.50 5.94 -10.76
N LYS A 563 -2.49 7.20 -10.34
CA LYS A 563 -1.62 7.71 -9.29
C LYS A 563 -2.44 8.41 -8.22
N SER A 564 -1.98 8.32 -6.98
CA SER A 564 -2.51 9.09 -5.86
C SER A 564 -2.13 10.58 -5.96
N PRO A 565 -2.72 11.46 -5.13
CA PRO A 565 -2.30 12.86 -5.03
C PRO A 565 -0.80 13.05 -4.77
N ASN A 566 -0.18 12.18 -3.96
CA ASN A 566 1.27 12.17 -3.72
C ASN A 566 2.06 11.45 -4.82
N ARG A 567 1.43 11.16 -5.96
CA ARG A 567 2.02 10.54 -7.16
C ARG A 567 2.46 9.09 -6.97
N ASN A 568 1.93 8.38 -5.97
CA ASN A 568 2.19 6.95 -5.81
C ASN A 568 1.37 6.15 -6.84
N PRO A 569 2.00 5.29 -7.66
CA PRO A 569 1.28 4.46 -8.61
C PRO A 569 0.42 3.38 -7.94
N VAL A 570 -0.75 3.09 -8.50
CA VAL A 570 -1.63 1.99 -8.10
C VAL A 570 -1.43 0.82 -9.06
N VAL A 571 -0.74 -0.22 -8.60
CA VAL A 571 -0.31 -1.36 -9.43
C VAL A 571 -0.58 -2.68 -8.70
N PRO A 572 -1.84 -3.15 -8.69
CA PRO A 572 -2.26 -4.28 -7.86
C PRO A 572 -1.48 -5.57 -8.10
N TRP A 573 -1.24 -5.93 -9.37
CA TRP A 573 -0.54 -7.15 -9.75
C TRP A 573 0.91 -7.19 -9.24
N GLY A 574 1.50 -6.03 -8.89
CA GLY A 574 2.82 -5.94 -8.29
C GLY A 574 2.92 -6.66 -6.95
N LEU A 575 1.84 -6.66 -6.16
CA LEU A 575 1.77 -7.42 -4.91
C LEU A 575 1.85 -8.92 -5.18
N ARG A 576 1.11 -9.41 -6.16
CA ARG A 576 1.14 -10.83 -6.56
C ARG A 576 2.52 -11.24 -7.08
N LYS A 577 3.18 -10.39 -7.88
CA LYS A 577 4.56 -10.61 -8.34
C LYS A 577 5.55 -10.69 -7.19
N LEU A 578 5.46 -9.76 -6.23
CA LEU A 578 6.27 -9.77 -5.01
C LEU A 578 6.08 -11.07 -4.21
N LEU A 579 4.83 -11.47 -3.97
CA LEU A 579 4.51 -12.69 -3.22
C LEU A 579 5.10 -13.94 -3.88
N ASN A 580 5.01 -14.03 -5.21
CA ASN A 580 5.62 -15.10 -5.99
C ASN A 580 7.15 -15.07 -5.93
N TRP A 581 7.77 -13.89 -6.02
CA TRP A 581 9.21 -13.74 -5.90
C TRP A 581 9.72 -14.17 -4.52
N VAL A 582 9.02 -13.78 -3.45
CA VAL A 582 9.33 -14.17 -2.07
C VAL A 582 9.24 -15.69 -1.91
N LYS A 583 8.14 -16.30 -2.38
CA LYS A 583 7.96 -17.76 -2.35
C LYS A 583 9.06 -18.49 -3.14
N PHE A 584 9.36 -18.02 -4.35
CA PHE A 584 10.41 -18.59 -5.19
C PHE A 584 11.78 -18.54 -4.49
N LYS A 585 12.08 -17.43 -3.82
CA LYS A 585 13.40 -17.19 -3.25
C LYS A 585 13.61 -17.87 -1.90
N TYR A 586 12.62 -17.77 -1.01
CA TYR A 586 12.70 -18.18 0.40
C TYR A 586 11.91 -19.45 0.72
N GLY A 587 11.20 -20.01 -0.27
CA GLY A 587 10.40 -21.23 -0.11
C GLY A 587 9.02 -20.94 0.46
N ASP A 588 8.37 -22.01 0.95
CA ASP A 588 7.00 -21.97 1.44
C ASP A 588 6.93 -21.49 2.90
N VAL A 589 7.19 -20.20 3.11
CA VAL A 589 7.13 -19.55 4.43
C VAL A 589 5.76 -18.93 4.67
N PRO A 590 5.23 -18.89 5.91
CA PRO A 590 4.02 -18.14 6.23
C PRO A 590 4.20 -16.64 5.97
N ILE A 591 3.41 -16.05 5.08
CA ILE A 591 3.51 -14.63 4.71
C ILE A 591 2.36 -13.82 5.32
N TYR A 592 2.68 -12.63 5.84
CA TYR A 592 1.72 -11.61 6.26
C TYR A 592 2.00 -10.31 5.51
N ILE A 593 0.98 -9.73 4.87
CA ILE A 593 1.05 -8.34 4.41
C ILE A 593 0.71 -7.46 5.61
N ILE A 594 1.72 -6.88 6.25
CA ILE A 594 1.58 -6.17 7.53
C ILE A 594 1.28 -4.67 7.33
N ALA A 595 1.44 -4.14 6.13
CA ALA A 595 0.94 -2.83 5.76
C ALA A 595 0.76 -2.74 4.23
N SER A 596 -0.38 -2.23 3.79
CA SER A 596 -0.64 -1.92 2.38
C SER A 596 -1.74 -0.87 2.29
N GLY A 597 -1.52 0.20 1.52
CA GLY A 597 -2.43 1.33 1.51
C GLY A 597 -2.01 2.45 0.58
N ILE A 598 -2.93 3.39 0.36
CA ILE A 598 -2.75 4.51 -0.55
C ILE A 598 -3.32 5.80 0.04
N ASP A 599 -2.66 6.91 -0.28
CA ASP A 599 -3.18 8.23 -0.02
C ASP A 599 -4.32 8.59 -0.99
N ASP A 600 -5.28 9.39 -0.53
CA ASP A 600 -6.40 9.85 -1.36
C ASP A 600 -6.71 11.33 -1.09
N GLN A 601 -7.48 11.96 -1.98
CA GLN A 601 -7.87 13.36 -1.89
C GLN A 601 -8.60 13.63 -0.56
N LYS A 602 -8.21 14.72 0.12
CA LYS A 602 -8.74 15.06 1.45
C LYS A 602 -10.18 15.56 1.41
N ASP A 603 -10.53 16.27 0.34
CA ASP A 603 -11.75 17.07 0.23
C ASP A 603 -12.87 16.38 -0.58
N VAL A 604 -12.68 15.10 -0.93
CA VAL A 604 -13.69 14.30 -1.63
C VAL A 604 -14.26 13.28 -0.64
N ASP A 605 -15.58 13.33 -0.44
CA ASP A 605 -16.27 12.48 0.55
C ASP A 605 -16.29 10.98 0.17
N GLU A 606 -15.89 10.62 -1.05
CA GLU A 606 -16.09 9.27 -1.61
C GLU A 606 -14.83 8.38 -1.67
N ASP A 607 -13.65 8.87 -1.28
CA ASP A 607 -12.34 8.15 -1.27
C ASP A 607 -12.17 6.95 -2.24
N LYS A 608 -12.56 7.20 -3.50
CA LYS A 608 -12.72 6.19 -4.56
C LYS A 608 -11.43 5.48 -4.91
N LEU A 609 -10.31 6.21 -4.88
CA LEU A 609 -9.01 5.63 -5.22
C LEU A 609 -8.61 4.61 -4.16
N ARG A 610 -8.86 4.90 -2.87
CA ARG A 610 -8.58 3.99 -1.78
C ARG A 610 -9.47 2.74 -1.84
N MET A 611 -10.76 2.89 -2.12
CA MET A 611 -11.65 1.75 -2.33
C MET A 611 -11.15 0.84 -3.47
N TYR A 612 -10.86 1.44 -4.64
CA TYR A 612 -10.29 0.71 -5.78
C TYR A 612 -8.96 0.03 -5.44
N TYR A 613 -8.08 0.70 -4.70
CA TYR A 613 -6.81 0.13 -4.24
C TYR A 613 -7.03 -1.11 -3.37
N ILE A 614 -7.84 -0.99 -2.31
CA ILE A 614 -8.11 -2.06 -1.35
C ILE A 614 -8.71 -3.28 -2.07
N GLU A 615 -9.72 -3.05 -2.92
CA GLU A 615 -10.39 -4.12 -3.67
C GLU A 615 -9.39 -4.90 -4.54
N ASN A 616 -8.62 -4.20 -5.36
CA ASN A 616 -7.76 -4.86 -6.34
C ASN A 616 -6.50 -5.47 -5.70
N TYR A 617 -5.88 -4.82 -4.70
CA TYR A 617 -4.70 -5.39 -4.03
C TYR A 617 -5.05 -6.64 -3.21
N ILE A 618 -6.19 -6.64 -2.51
CA ILE A 618 -6.65 -7.83 -1.79
C ILE A 618 -7.03 -8.93 -2.80
N ASN A 619 -7.62 -8.60 -3.95
CA ASN A 619 -7.92 -9.59 -4.99
C ASN A 619 -6.65 -10.22 -5.57
N GLU A 620 -5.59 -9.44 -5.81
CA GLU A 620 -4.28 -9.96 -6.25
C GLU A 620 -3.60 -10.82 -5.18
N ALA A 621 -3.77 -10.47 -3.89
CA ALA A 621 -3.34 -11.33 -2.80
C ALA A 621 -4.14 -12.65 -2.74
N LEU A 622 -5.44 -12.61 -3.06
CA LEU A 622 -6.27 -13.82 -3.18
C LEU A 622 -5.80 -14.69 -4.35
N LYS A 623 -5.49 -14.10 -5.51
CA LYS A 623 -4.90 -14.82 -6.64
C LYS A 623 -3.59 -15.50 -6.27
N ALA A 624 -2.71 -14.81 -5.54
CA ALA A 624 -1.48 -15.41 -5.03
C ALA A 624 -1.76 -16.63 -4.16
N TYR A 625 -2.77 -16.56 -3.29
CA TYR A 625 -3.20 -17.68 -2.45
C TYR A 625 -3.78 -18.85 -3.26
N ILE A 626 -4.78 -18.60 -4.13
CA ILE A 626 -5.53 -19.68 -4.80
C ILE A 626 -4.86 -20.20 -6.07
N LEU A 627 -4.24 -19.33 -6.88
CA LEU A 627 -3.68 -19.67 -8.19
C LEU A 627 -2.20 -20.04 -8.08
N ASP A 628 -1.46 -19.34 -7.21
CA ASP A 628 -0.01 -19.49 -7.11
C ASP A 628 0.43 -20.30 -5.88
N ASN A 629 -0.54 -20.73 -5.06
CA ASN A 629 -0.35 -21.50 -3.83
C ASN A 629 0.62 -20.81 -2.85
N VAL A 630 0.54 -19.48 -2.72
CA VAL A 630 1.31 -18.71 -1.74
C VAL A 630 0.70 -18.92 -0.35
N ASN A 631 1.53 -19.26 0.63
CA ASN A 631 1.13 -19.47 2.02
C ASN A 631 0.83 -18.15 2.76
N LEU A 632 -0.21 -17.46 2.31
CA LEU A 632 -0.64 -16.17 2.81
C LEU A 632 -1.59 -16.33 4.02
N HIS A 633 -1.26 -15.67 5.13
CA HIS A 633 -2.00 -15.81 6.39
C HIS A 633 -2.68 -14.52 6.88
N GLY A 634 -2.39 -13.36 6.29
CA GLY A 634 -3.03 -12.12 6.72
C GLY A 634 -2.75 -10.92 5.83
N TYR A 635 -3.64 -9.93 5.92
CA TYR A 635 -3.58 -8.68 5.18
C TYR A 635 -4.01 -7.51 6.07
N PHE A 636 -3.15 -6.50 6.15
CA PHE A 636 -3.32 -5.34 7.01
C PHE A 636 -3.36 -4.07 6.17
N VAL A 637 -4.47 -3.33 6.23
CA VAL A 637 -4.62 -2.05 5.53
C VAL A 637 -3.87 -0.95 6.27
N TYR A 638 -3.22 -0.04 5.54
CA TYR A 638 -2.58 1.17 6.05
C TYR A 638 -3.35 2.43 5.59
N SER A 639 -3.86 3.30 6.44
CA SER A 639 -3.76 3.34 7.91
C SER A 639 -5.11 3.43 8.63
N PHE A 640 -5.09 3.31 9.95
CA PHE A 640 -6.29 3.43 10.79
C PHE A 640 -6.92 4.82 10.70
N SER A 641 -6.15 5.89 10.87
CA SER A 641 -6.70 7.25 10.89
C SER A 641 -5.78 8.30 10.27
N ASP A 642 -6.37 9.40 9.81
CA ASP A 642 -5.61 10.57 9.34
C ASP A 642 -5.00 11.38 10.49
N ARG A 643 -5.30 11.03 11.75
CA ARG A 643 -4.83 11.79 12.90
C ARG A 643 -3.31 11.64 13.03
N GLY A 644 -2.60 12.73 12.73
CA GLY A 644 -1.14 12.77 12.75
C GLY A 644 -0.46 12.39 11.44
N ASP A 645 -1.22 12.08 10.38
CA ASP A 645 -0.71 11.91 9.02
C ASP A 645 -1.31 12.96 8.09
N SER A 646 -0.49 13.89 7.62
CA SER A 646 -0.92 14.93 6.69
C SER A 646 -1.21 14.40 5.29
N ARG A 647 -0.96 13.12 5.00
CA ARG A 647 -1.06 12.54 3.66
C ARG A 647 -2.38 11.82 3.37
N SER A 648 -3.33 11.78 4.30
CA SER A 648 -4.67 11.19 4.08
C SER A 648 -4.61 9.70 3.71
N TYR A 649 -4.02 8.86 4.57
CA TYR A 649 -4.00 7.39 4.40
C TYR A 649 -5.11 6.68 5.19
N GLY A 650 -5.71 7.35 6.18
CA GLY A 650 -6.58 6.74 7.17
C GLY A 650 -7.92 6.28 6.60
N LEU A 651 -8.45 5.16 7.11
CA LEU A 651 -9.83 4.75 6.88
C LEU A 651 -10.83 5.58 7.71
N TYR A 652 -10.36 6.23 8.78
CA TYR A 652 -11.09 7.27 9.50
C TYR A 652 -10.50 8.65 9.23
N ARG A 653 -11.35 9.62 8.88
CA ARG A 653 -10.97 11.05 8.92
C ARG A 653 -11.07 11.56 10.35
N TYR A 654 -10.20 12.51 10.68
CA TYR A 654 -10.21 13.17 11.99
C TYR A 654 -10.48 14.67 11.80
N LEU A 655 -11.71 15.09 12.07
CA LEU A 655 -12.18 16.47 11.92
C LEU A 655 -12.76 16.97 13.25
N VAL A 656 -12.38 18.19 13.66
CA VAL A 656 -12.95 18.86 14.84
C VAL A 656 -12.99 17.96 16.10
N ASN A 657 -11.89 17.25 16.36
CA ASN A 657 -11.75 16.30 17.47
C ASN A 657 -12.69 15.09 17.45
N GLN A 658 -13.22 14.73 16.28
CA GLN A 658 -14.07 13.55 16.08
C GLN A 658 -13.51 12.67 14.96
N TYR A 659 -13.72 11.36 15.11
CA TYR A 659 -13.44 10.40 14.05
C TYR A 659 -14.70 10.15 13.25
N GLU A 660 -14.58 10.18 11.94
CA GLU A 660 -15.66 9.84 11.01
C GLU A 660 -15.17 8.77 10.05
N ALA A 661 -16.00 7.75 9.85
CA ALA A 661 -15.69 6.63 8.97
C ALA A 661 -15.77 7.07 7.49
N LYS A 662 -14.75 6.75 6.71
CA LYS A 662 -14.77 6.96 5.26
C LYS A 662 -15.46 5.78 4.54
N PRO A 663 -15.94 5.94 3.30
CA PRO A 663 -16.50 4.83 2.51
C PRO A 663 -15.56 3.63 2.38
N SER A 664 -14.25 3.84 2.24
CA SER A 664 -13.25 2.77 2.27
C SER A 664 -13.26 1.92 3.55
N MET A 665 -13.61 2.47 4.71
CA MET A 665 -13.77 1.70 5.96
C MET A 665 -14.91 0.70 5.83
N MET A 666 -16.06 1.17 5.36
CA MET A 666 -17.24 0.33 5.15
C MET A 666 -16.98 -0.73 4.07
N HIS A 667 -16.28 -0.37 3.00
CA HIS A 667 -15.89 -1.30 1.95
C HIS A 667 -14.93 -2.39 2.47
N TYR A 668 -13.91 -2.01 3.25
CA TYR A 668 -12.99 -2.98 3.84
C TYR A 668 -13.69 -3.92 4.82
N ARG A 669 -14.60 -3.40 5.66
CA ARG A 669 -15.46 -4.22 6.53
C ARG A 669 -16.27 -5.25 5.75
N GLN A 670 -16.85 -4.87 4.60
CA GLN A 670 -17.60 -5.80 3.76
C GLN A 670 -16.73 -6.95 3.24
N ILE A 671 -15.48 -6.66 2.83
CA ILE A 671 -14.52 -7.69 2.41
C ILE A 671 -14.21 -8.66 3.57
N ILE A 672 -14.01 -8.13 4.78
CA ILE A 672 -13.76 -8.94 5.98
C ILE A 672 -14.98 -9.81 6.32
N ASP A 673 -16.17 -9.24 6.33
CA ASP A 673 -17.42 -9.94 6.66
C ASP A 673 -17.72 -11.08 5.68
N ASN A 674 -17.42 -10.87 4.41
CA ASN A 674 -17.57 -11.89 3.39
C ASN A 674 -16.43 -12.93 3.42
N ASN A 675 -15.28 -12.58 4.00
CA ASN A 675 -14.01 -13.31 3.90
C ASN A 675 -13.69 -13.75 2.45
N SER A 676 -14.19 -13.01 1.47
CA SER A 676 -14.25 -13.42 0.06
C SER A 676 -14.56 -12.25 -0.88
N PHE A 677 -14.26 -12.48 -2.15
CA PHE A 677 -14.90 -11.82 -3.28
C PHE A 677 -15.92 -12.81 -3.85
N PRO A 678 -17.18 -12.79 -3.36
CA PRO A 678 -18.15 -13.80 -3.75
C PRO A 678 -18.61 -13.58 -5.19
N GLY A 679 -18.62 -14.66 -5.97
CA GLY A 679 -19.36 -14.70 -7.24
C GLY A 679 -20.87 -14.65 -7.02
N PRO A 680 -21.65 -14.24 -8.03
CA PRO A 680 -23.10 -14.21 -7.93
C PRO A 680 -23.66 -15.62 -7.63
N GLY A 681 -24.24 -15.78 -6.44
CA GLY A 681 -24.88 -17.04 -5.99
C GLY A 681 -24.02 -17.96 -5.13
N ALA A 682 -22.79 -17.56 -4.74
CA ALA A 682 -21.96 -18.36 -3.84
C ALA A 682 -22.59 -18.45 -2.42
N PRO A 683 -22.78 -19.65 -1.86
CA PRO A 683 -23.29 -19.79 -0.50
C PRO A 683 -22.29 -19.20 0.51
N PRO A 684 -22.74 -18.54 1.59
CA PRO A 684 -21.84 -17.94 2.58
C PRO A 684 -20.98 -19.04 3.21
N LEU A 685 -19.65 -18.86 3.14
CA LEU A 685 -18.69 -19.78 3.73
C LEU A 685 -18.91 -19.79 5.26
N ARG A 686 -19.43 -20.89 5.79
CA ARG A 686 -19.54 -21.09 7.24
C ARG A 686 -18.19 -21.55 7.77
N CYS A 687 -17.33 -20.60 8.10
CA CYS A 687 -16.14 -20.92 8.89
C CYS A 687 -16.58 -21.53 10.23
N PRO A 688 -16.14 -22.77 10.56
CA PRO A 688 -16.41 -23.33 11.87
C PRO A 688 -15.76 -22.38 12.88
N ARG A 689 -16.57 -21.85 13.82
CA ARG A 689 -16.01 -21.15 14.98
C ARG A 689 -15.13 -22.15 15.70
N GLU A 690 -13.81 -22.03 15.55
CA GLU A 690 -12.88 -22.65 16.48
C GLU A 690 -13.20 -22.03 17.84
N PHE A 691 -13.95 -22.77 18.65
CA PHE A 691 -13.95 -22.53 20.08
C PHE A 691 -12.49 -22.62 20.49
N ILE A 692 -11.92 -21.50 20.93
CA ILE A 692 -10.65 -21.48 21.65
C ILE A 692 -10.81 -22.52 22.74
N LEU A 693 -10.18 -23.68 22.55
CA LEU A 693 -10.14 -24.75 23.53
C LEU A 693 -9.36 -24.18 24.70
N CYS A 694 -10.08 -23.61 25.65
CA CYS A 694 -9.52 -23.23 26.93
C CYS A 694 -9.01 -24.54 27.58
N PRO A 695 -7.69 -24.74 27.71
CA PRO A 695 -7.15 -25.96 28.29
C PRO A 695 -7.62 -26.13 29.74
N GLU A 696 -7.95 -25.01 30.40
CA GLU A 696 -8.48 -24.93 31.76
C GLU A 696 -10.00 -25.19 31.83
N CYS A 697 -10.74 -25.07 30.72
CA CYS A 697 -12.14 -25.50 30.68
C CYS A 697 -12.25 -27.04 30.61
N ASN A 698 -11.34 -27.71 29.92
CA ASN A 698 -11.31 -29.19 29.88
C ASN A 698 -10.88 -29.82 31.21
N THR A 699 -10.23 -29.09 32.12
CA THR A 699 -9.98 -29.57 33.49
C THR A 699 -11.15 -29.31 34.44
N LEU A 700 -12.05 -28.37 34.12
CA LEU A 700 -13.25 -28.06 34.91
C LEU A 700 -14.53 -28.77 34.45
N GLN A 701 -14.65 -29.14 33.17
CA GLN A 701 -15.85 -29.78 32.63
C GLN A 701 -16.08 -31.22 33.13
N PRO A 702 -15.06 -32.09 33.32
CA PRO A 702 -15.25 -33.41 33.93
C PRO A 702 -15.48 -33.33 35.46
N ARG A 703 -15.22 -32.17 36.08
CA ARG A 703 -15.30 -31.98 37.53
C ARG A 703 -16.57 -31.25 37.98
N LYS A 704 -17.40 -30.70 37.09
CA LYS A 704 -18.68 -30.10 37.45
C LYS A 704 -19.62 -31.10 38.12
N SER A 705 -19.71 -32.32 37.60
CA SER A 705 -20.52 -33.39 38.19
C SER A 705 -19.97 -33.83 39.55
N LEU A 706 -18.64 -33.92 39.70
CA LEU A 706 -17.98 -34.27 40.95
C LEU A 706 -18.11 -33.16 42.00
N LEU A 707 -17.96 -31.89 41.62
CA LEU A 707 -18.14 -30.73 42.51
C LEU A 707 -19.61 -30.56 42.90
N ALA A 708 -20.55 -30.78 41.99
CA ALA A 708 -21.97 -30.80 42.30
C ALA A 708 -22.31 -31.97 43.24
N PHE A 709 -21.72 -33.15 43.03
CA PHE A 709 -21.90 -34.31 43.91
C PHE A 709 -21.29 -34.09 45.29
N ILE A 710 -20.08 -33.51 45.38
CA ILE A 710 -19.44 -33.16 46.66
C ILE A 710 -20.24 -32.06 47.37
N ALA A 711 -20.74 -31.05 46.65
CA ALA A 711 -21.61 -30.02 47.20
C ALA A 711 -22.94 -30.61 47.69
N PHE A 712 -23.50 -31.60 46.98
CA PHE A 712 -24.72 -32.29 47.39
C PHE A 712 -24.49 -33.17 48.63
N ILE A 713 -23.35 -33.86 48.72
CA ILE A 713 -22.96 -34.61 49.92
C ILE A 713 -22.74 -33.67 51.10
N LEU A 714 -22.05 -32.54 50.91
CA LEU A 714 -21.84 -31.55 51.96
C LEU A 714 -23.17 -30.92 52.41
N PHE A 715 -24.07 -30.62 51.47
CA PHE A 715 -25.41 -30.13 51.79
C PHE A 715 -26.24 -31.18 52.53
N ALA A 716 -26.24 -32.43 52.07
CA ALA A 716 -26.93 -33.54 52.74
C ALA A 716 -26.35 -33.80 54.14
N PHE A 717 -25.03 -33.68 54.32
CA PHE A 717 -24.34 -33.82 55.59
C PHE A 717 -24.70 -32.67 56.55
N ILE A 718 -24.75 -31.43 56.06
CA ILE A 718 -25.20 -30.26 56.84
C ILE A 718 -26.67 -30.41 57.23
N VAL A 719 -27.54 -30.85 56.32
CA VAL A 719 -28.97 -31.06 56.61
C VAL A 719 -29.17 -32.21 57.58
N THR A 720 -28.42 -33.32 57.47
CA THR A 720 -28.52 -34.42 58.43
C THR A 720 -27.93 -34.06 59.79
N THR A 721 -26.80 -33.34 59.88
CA THR A 721 -26.31 -32.83 61.17
C THR A 721 -27.24 -31.79 61.77
N PHE A 722 -27.87 -30.94 60.96
CA PHE A 722 -28.89 -30.00 61.42
C PHE A 722 -30.15 -30.73 61.91
N MET A 723 -30.63 -31.75 61.20
CA MET A 723 -31.77 -32.56 61.62
C MET A 723 -31.46 -33.38 62.87
N ILE A 724 -30.28 -33.98 62.98
CA ILE A 724 -29.84 -34.71 64.18
C ILE A 724 -29.74 -33.76 65.37
N THR A 725 -29.21 -32.55 65.19
CA THR A 725 -29.14 -31.53 66.26
C THR A 725 -30.49 -30.91 66.58
N TYR A 726 -31.42 -30.84 65.63
CA TYR A 726 -32.78 -30.33 65.81
C TYR A 726 -33.68 -31.35 66.56
N TYR A 727 -33.59 -32.63 66.19
CA TYR A 727 -34.34 -33.72 66.81
C TYR A 727 -33.71 -34.23 68.11
N SER A 728 -32.39 -34.09 68.33
CA SER A 728 -31.79 -34.36 69.64
C SER A 728 -32.11 -33.28 70.68
N LYS A 729 -32.54 -32.09 70.25
CA LYS A 729 -32.99 -30.99 71.12
C LYS A 729 -34.50 -30.94 71.34
N SER A 730 -35.27 -31.71 70.57
CA SER A 730 -36.74 -31.73 70.65
C SER A 730 -37.23 -33.13 71.02
N SER A 731 -37.17 -33.45 72.31
CA SER A 731 -38.05 -34.44 72.93
C SER A 731 -38.59 -33.86 74.23
N PRO A 732 -39.90 -33.58 74.30
CA PRO A 732 -40.67 -33.82 75.49
C PRO A 732 -41.39 -35.17 75.40
N GLU A 733 -41.27 -35.89 76.50
CA GLU A 733 -42.04 -37.04 77.01
C GLU A 733 -43.43 -37.26 76.38
N HIS A 734 -43.76 -38.53 76.08
CA HIS A 734 -44.87 -39.31 76.68
C HIS A 734 -45.06 -40.68 75.96
N CYS A 735 -44.87 -41.79 76.70
CA CYS A 735 -45.83 -42.89 76.97
C CYS A 735 -46.85 -43.26 75.85
N ILE A 736 -47.16 -44.50 75.40
CA ILE A 736 -47.27 -45.88 75.97
C ILE A 736 -47.27 -46.94 74.77
N PRO A 737 -47.72 -48.23 74.82
CA PRO A 737 -46.84 -49.42 74.63
C PRO A 737 -47.34 -50.54 73.65
N ILE A 738 -46.66 -51.69 73.66
CA ILE A 738 -47.13 -53.10 73.41
C ILE A 738 -47.03 -53.72 71.98
N ALA A 739 -46.56 -54.99 72.01
CA ALA A 739 -46.76 -56.15 71.11
C ALA A 739 -45.97 -56.19 69.78
N CYS A 740 -44.95 -57.04 69.68
CA CYS A 740 -44.97 -58.48 69.37
C CYS A 740 -45.10 -58.82 67.88
N CYS A 741 -44.20 -59.73 67.46
CA CYS A 741 -44.23 -60.64 66.31
C CYS A 741 -43.37 -60.27 65.09
N ALA A 742 -42.17 -60.87 65.06
CA ALA A 742 -41.62 -61.50 63.85
C ALA A 742 -42.43 -62.80 63.55
N PRO A 743 -42.26 -63.53 62.42
CA PRO A 743 -41.13 -63.49 61.49
C PRO A 743 -41.44 -63.82 59.99
N SER A 744 -40.34 -63.96 59.24
CA SER A 744 -40.10 -64.92 58.13
C SER A 744 -40.75 -64.68 56.75
N SER A 745 -39.91 -64.45 55.72
CA SER A 745 -39.47 -65.50 54.77
C SER A 745 -38.76 -64.91 53.53
N LEU A 746 -37.49 -65.30 53.35
CA LEU A 746 -36.79 -65.45 52.05
C LEU A 746 -37.39 -66.64 51.28
N PRO A 747 -36.97 -67.03 50.04
CA PRO A 747 -35.92 -66.52 49.11
C PRO A 747 -36.52 -66.33 47.68
N GLY A 748 -35.87 -65.96 46.57
CA GLY A 748 -34.53 -66.20 46.03
C GLY A 748 -34.60 -66.15 44.49
N GLY A 749 -33.45 -66.07 43.84
CA GLY A 749 -33.25 -66.37 42.40
C GLY A 749 -32.87 -65.15 41.54
N THR A 750 -31.62 -64.68 41.54
CA THR A 750 -30.42 -65.14 40.78
C THR A 750 -30.39 -64.83 39.27
N TRP A 751 -29.53 -63.85 38.95
CA TRP A 751 -28.49 -63.82 37.90
C TRP A 751 -28.84 -64.10 36.43
N LYS A 752 -28.63 -63.07 35.60
CA LYS A 752 -27.49 -63.03 34.67
C LYS A 752 -26.95 -61.61 34.53
#